data_AF-A0A2N3VRY1-F1
#
_entry.id   AF-A0A2N3VRY1-F1
#
_cell.length_a   1.000
_cell.length_b   1.000
_cell.length_c   1.000
_cell.angle_alpha   90.00
_cell.angle_beta   90.00
_cell.angle_gamma   90.00
#
_symmetry.space_group_name_H-M   'P 1'
#
loop_
_entity.id
_entity.type
_entity.pdbx_description
1 polymer ?
#
loop_
_entity_poly.entity_id
_entity_poly.type
_entity_poly.pdbx_seq_one_letter_code
_entity_poly.pdbx_strand_id
1 'polypeptide(L)'
;MTRREGFVVRIRHATGEPPMAAGVGCVVAEKHIVTCAHVVNAALGRDMADRERPPDSARIRVDFPLLGDAEGAPLRECRVAAWDPPAAPGLGGRDTAGLVVVGDTLPVGAGPARLVAVRGGGAEDVRAGVFGYPVSPSRTANGAWSSCRLRGAVGGGLVQLDAESESALRAQPGFSGAPVIVGDAWGDAVVGMLAVAGRQGRTGDAYAVPMTEVSAAWPEVLGDSMLPPCPYRGLRSFTAADARAGLFVGREREVAGLRAMVKDRPLVVVTGPSGVGKSSLVAAGLEPGLRADGWSVATFRPGATPYDTLARALLDLECPGGDHSLEQLEHRCHALREEGFWPVATRVSVLSGRRLALIGDQFEEVFSAGADGADPVRFLQQTFPPPETVQSPDVRLVCTLRSDFLPDLLELADIGPRLQDRQLNVSPLDEAALTRVIVEPAALAGVTFTEGLAEAVAAEASKGPGGLPLLEFALTELWPMQRERRISFDSYHGLGGVSGALNRHAEQVYRFLTQTLDEARIRRVLLSMIRARGGAASAVRVAARREHLGADWYVAQLMADPERRLVVLGPEGPGTAEIAHEALIRGWQRLAGWVDEDADFQQWLAVAEERATEGDLLSAARVAEAQRWLDERPDDIPPEVGALTRRSLAVLVEQERTERQMKALQASNAELEEKAELLARANRDIEVKNHEIEEARQVLEERAEMLAVSMQFRSEFLANMSHELRTPLNSMLILAKLLADNVDGNLSSRQVEFAETIHRAGSDLLQLISEILDLSSIEAGRMHISPAMVRLAQLVDHVDAMFRPLMAEKGLHFSVSLAPGLPAELHTDEQRLLQVLRNLLSNALKFTDVDGAVELRIGQAGQRVVFSVSDSGIGIPADRIQMIFDAFQQADGTTSRRYGGTGLGLTISREMAGLLGGEIRCESEVGRGSTFTLDLPREPVDMAGPEAPPEPPPQAKSVLLPSFTGSFHGEYVLVVDDDVRNVFALTSVLEKNGLCVLYAESGQEAIELLEGHTDIALVLMDVMMPHMDGNEATARIRRMPGREALPVIALTAKAMPGDRERCIEAGASAYLTKPVDPDALLTTIGKCLSREAVGPGDAFPD
;
A
#
# COMPACT_ATOMS: atom_id res chain seq x y z
N MET A 1 20.22 27.25 27.12
CA MET A 1 20.06 28.62 27.65
C MET A 1 18.63 29.03 27.46
N THR A 2 17.92 29.33 28.54
CA THR A 2 16.55 29.82 28.43
C THR A 2 16.60 31.22 27.81
N ARG A 3 15.66 31.58 26.93
CA ARG A 3 15.62 32.93 26.31
C ARG A 3 15.69 34.07 27.34
N ARG A 4 15.22 33.82 28.58
CA ARG A 4 15.26 34.73 29.75
C ARG A 4 16.65 35.24 30.10
N GLU A 5 17.69 34.44 29.89
CA GLU A 5 19.04 34.73 30.40
C GLU A 5 19.80 35.74 29.54
N GLY A 6 19.49 35.81 28.24
CA GLY A 6 20.23 36.61 27.27
C GLY A 6 19.88 38.12 27.25
N PHE A 7 18.73 38.52 27.79
CA PHE A 7 18.30 39.92 27.74
C PHE A 7 18.34 40.64 29.09
N VAL A 8 18.53 39.92 30.21
CA VAL A 8 18.59 40.55 31.53
C VAL A 8 19.98 41.14 31.77
N VAL A 9 20.03 42.39 32.20
CA VAL A 9 21.28 43.06 32.57
C VAL A 9 21.22 43.64 33.96
N ARG A 10 22.39 43.74 34.61
CA ARG A 10 22.54 44.37 35.92
C ARG A 10 23.32 45.67 35.79
N ILE A 11 22.78 46.74 36.36
CA ILE A 11 23.39 48.07 36.33
C ILE A 11 24.20 48.25 37.61
N ARG A 12 25.48 48.65 37.46
CA ARG A 12 26.42 48.79 38.59
C ARG A 12 26.63 50.25 38.97
N HIS A 13 26.89 50.50 40.25
CA HIS A 13 27.35 51.81 40.70
C HIS A 13 28.72 52.16 40.11
N ALA A 14 28.91 53.44 39.78
CA ALA A 14 30.17 53.98 39.27
C ALA A 14 31.30 53.95 40.31
N THR A 15 30.95 54.06 41.60
CA THR A 15 31.88 54.11 42.73
C THR A 15 31.46 53.10 43.81
N GLY A 16 32.05 51.90 43.79
CA GLY A 16 31.86 50.89 44.83
C GLY A 16 32.65 49.61 44.56
N GLU A 17 33.15 48.96 45.61
CA GLU A 17 33.63 47.57 45.53
C GLU A 17 32.44 46.64 45.14
N PRO A 18 32.68 45.54 44.39
CA PRO A 18 31.63 44.56 44.13
C PRO A 18 31.05 44.01 45.46
N PRO A 19 29.71 43.86 45.63
CA PRO A 19 28.74 43.53 44.58
C PRO A 19 27.38 44.28 44.62
N MET A 20 27.29 45.58 44.97
CA MET A 20 25.98 46.26 44.97
C MET A 20 25.51 46.66 43.56
N ALA A 21 24.35 46.14 43.15
CA ALA A 21 23.63 46.55 41.94
C ALA A 21 22.84 47.85 42.20
N ALA A 22 22.95 48.81 41.29
CA ALA A 22 22.13 50.03 41.31
C ALA A 22 20.70 49.76 40.82
N GLY A 23 20.51 48.70 40.03
CA GLY A 23 19.24 48.21 39.51
C GLY A 23 19.43 47.19 38.41
N VAL A 24 18.35 46.89 37.69
CA VAL A 24 18.28 45.92 36.60
C VAL A 24 17.88 46.65 35.31
N GLY A 25 18.18 46.06 34.16
CA GLY A 25 17.67 46.50 32.88
C GLY A 25 17.40 45.33 31.95
N CYS A 26 16.93 45.65 30.77
CA CYS A 26 16.62 44.68 29.73
C CYS A 26 17.22 45.11 28.38
N VAL A 27 17.87 44.20 27.66
CA VAL A 27 18.29 44.41 26.27
C VAL A 27 17.03 44.42 25.40
N VAL A 28 16.85 45.46 24.60
CA VAL A 28 15.65 45.69 23.78
C VAL A 28 15.95 45.75 22.28
N ALA A 29 17.21 45.97 21.89
CA ALA A 29 17.72 45.83 20.52
C ALA A 29 19.22 45.50 20.55
N GLU A 30 19.87 45.30 19.40
CA GLU A 30 21.25 44.76 19.30
C GLU A 30 22.33 45.46 20.14
N LYS A 31 22.17 46.74 20.47
CA LYS A 31 23.08 47.50 21.35
C LYS A 31 22.33 48.34 22.39
N HIS A 32 21.02 48.13 22.52
CA HIS A 32 20.14 49.03 23.25
C HIS A 32 19.57 48.32 24.47
N ILE A 33 19.64 48.99 25.62
CA ILE A 33 19.17 48.52 26.92
C ILE A 33 18.19 49.55 27.45
N VAL A 34 17.14 49.11 28.13
CA VAL A 34 16.22 49.98 28.87
C VAL A 34 16.28 49.68 30.35
N THR A 35 16.16 50.73 31.15
CA THR A 35 16.05 50.72 32.62
C THR A 35 15.23 51.91 33.10
N CYS A 36 14.92 52.02 34.39
CA CYS A 36 14.37 53.23 34.98
C CYS A 36 15.40 54.38 35.00
N ALA A 37 14.93 55.63 34.85
CA ALA A 37 15.79 56.81 34.89
C ALA A 37 16.41 57.02 36.28
N HIS A 38 15.67 56.72 37.35
CA HIS A 38 16.22 56.79 38.71
C HIS A 38 17.33 55.75 38.98
N VAL A 39 17.33 54.61 38.29
CA VAL A 39 18.40 53.60 38.39
C VAL A 39 19.68 54.14 37.77
N VAL A 40 19.58 54.87 36.65
CA VAL A 40 20.72 55.56 36.04
C VAL A 40 21.29 56.63 36.98
N ASN A 41 20.43 57.43 37.62
CA ASN A 41 20.87 58.40 38.62
C ASN A 41 21.61 57.72 39.79
N ALA A 42 21.04 56.63 40.34
CA ALA A 42 21.68 55.86 41.40
C ALA A 42 23.03 55.28 40.97
N ALA A 43 23.13 54.76 39.74
CA ALA A 43 24.38 54.23 39.18
C ALA A 43 25.47 55.30 39.08
N LEU A 44 25.10 56.54 38.75
CA LEU A 44 26.00 57.69 38.66
C LEU A 44 26.26 58.39 40.00
N GLY A 45 25.65 57.93 41.11
CA GLY A 45 25.76 58.58 42.43
C GLY A 45 25.01 59.92 42.53
N ARG A 46 24.03 60.16 41.66
CA ARG A 46 23.15 61.34 41.69
C ARG A 46 21.93 61.09 42.57
N ASP A 47 21.21 62.15 42.94
CA ASP A 47 19.89 62.01 43.56
C ASP A 47 18.96 61.23 42.61
N MET A 48 18.29 60.20 43.12
CA MET A 48 17.36 59.37 42.35
C MET A 48 16.21 60.18 41.74
N ALA A 49 15.83 61.29 42.37
CA ALA A 49 14.77 62.19 41.90
C ALA A 49 15.29 63.29 40.95
N ASP A 50 16.58 63.28 40.60
CA ASP A 50 17.17 64.25 39.67
C ASP A 50 16.55 64.10 38.27
N ARG A 51 16.02 65.21 37.75
CA ARG A 51 15.32 65.26 36.47
C ARG A 51 16.22 65.66 35.32
N GLU A 52 17.39 66.24 35.60
CA GLU A 52 18.32 66.67 34.57
C GLU A 52 18.95 65.45 33.90
N ARG A 53 18.92 65.43 32.57
CA ARG A 53 19.56 64.37 31.77
C ARG A 53 21.06 64.28 32.12
N PRO A 54 21.60 63.09 32.40
CA PRO A 54 23.04 62.90 32.57
C PRO A 54 23.84 63.43 31.36
N PRO A 55 25.04 64.00 31.56
CA PRO A 55 25.86 64.47 30.45
C PRO A 55 26.25 63.32 29.52
N ASP A 56 26.45 63.57 28.23
CA ASP A 56 26.81 62.53 27.24
C ASP A 56 28.16 61.86 27.52
N SER A 57 29.02 62.48 28.34
CA SER A 57 30.27 61.92 28.85
C SER A 57 30.06 60.88 29.96
N ALA A 58 28.88 60.79 30.56
CA ALA A 58 28.58 59.81 31.60
C ALA A 58 28.70 58.39 31.04
N ARG A 59 29.29 57.49 31.83
CA ARG A 59 29.45 56.08 31.50
C ARG A 59 28.81 55.23 32.59
N ILE A 60 27.94 54.32 32.16
CA ILE A 60 27.21 53.41 33.03
C ILE A 60 27.77 52.01 32.81
N ARG A 61 28.16 51.34 33.89
CA ARG A 61 28.66 49.97 33.83
C ARG A 61 27.50 48.99 33.92
N VAL A 62 27.44 48.07 32.97
CA VAL A 62 26.40 47.05 32.85
C VAL A 62 27.05 45.67 32.73
N ASP A 63 26.63 44.71 33.56
CA ASP A 63 27.04 43.31 33.42
C ASP A 63 25.86 42.39 33.07
N PHE A 64 26.18 41.21 32.53
CA PHE A 64 25.19 40.20 32.10
C PHE A 64 25.22 39.02 33.08
N PRO A 65 24.45 39.08 34.18
CA PRO A 65 24.60 38.18 35.32
C PRO A 65 24.35 36.69 35.00
N LEU A 66 23.62 36.40 33.91
CA LEU A 66 23.18 35.06 33.55
C LEU A 66 23.97 34.43 32.38
N LEU A 67 24.98 35.13 31.85
CA LEU A 67 25.81 34.69 30.73
C LEU A 67 27.28 34.38 31.12
N GLY A 68 27.60 34.36 32.41
CA GLY A 68 28.96 34.14 32.92
C GLY A 68 29.18 32.75 33.51
N ASP A 69 30.36 32.17 33.24
CA ASP A 69 30.87 30.95 33.88
C ASP A 69 31.60 31.28 35.21
N ALA A 70 32.38 30.34 35.76
CA ALA A 70 33.10 30.49 37.04
C ALA A 70 34.04 31.71 37.14
N GLU A 71 34.36 32.39 36.03
CA GLU A 71 35.21 33.59 35.94
C GLU A 71 34.45 34.93 36.04
N GLY A 72 33.11 34.92 36.07
CA GLY A 72 32.27 36.10 36.31
C GLY A 72 31.51 36.65 35.10
N ALA A 73 30.52 37.51 35.37
CA ALA A 73 29.61 38.06 34.36
C ALA A 73 30.31 39.07 33.42
N PRO A 74 30.10 38.99 32.08
CA PRO A 74 30.74 39.91 31.15
C PRO A 74 30.27 41.35 31.36
N LEU A 75 31.20 42.30 31.37
CA LEU A 75 30.98 43.73 31.65
C LEU A 75 31.02 44.56 30.36
N ARG A 76 30.17 45.59 30.28
CA ARG A 76 30.11 46.59 29.20
C ARG A 76 29.92 47.99 29.78
N GLU A 77 30.37 49.00 29.05
CA GLU A 77 30.06 50.40 29.32
C GLU A 77 28.96 50.88 28.38
N CYS A 78 28.04 51.69 28.90
CA CYS A 78 26.93 52.27 28.17
C CYS A 78 26.89 53.78 28.33
N ARG A 79 26.32 54.48 27.33
CA ARG A 79 25.95 55.90 27.40
C ARG A 79 24.43 56.07 27.40
N VAL A 80 23.93 57.17 27.94
CA VAL A 80 22.50 57.49 27.92
C VAL A 80 22.10 58.03 26.55
N ALA A 81 21.18 57.36 25.88
CA ALA A 81 20.68 57.73 24.56
C ALA A 81 19.27 58.33 24.61
N ALA A 82 18.39 57.80 25.48
CA ALA A 82 17.06 58.33 25.73
C ALA A 82 16.85 58.59 27.21
N TRP A 83 16.09 59.63 27.54
CA TRP A 83 15.86 60.07 28.91
C TRP A 83 14.44 60.63 29.08
N ASP A 84 13.60 59.89 29.79
CA ASP A 84 12.32 60.35 30.32
C ASP A 84 12.46 60.42 31.85
N PRO A 85 12.53 61.65 32.41
CA PRO A 85 12.96 61.85 33.79
C PRO A 85 11.99 61.22 34.80
N PRO A 86 12.47 60.85 36.00
CA PRO A 86 11.61 60.35 37.06
C PRO A 86 10.46 61.32 37.35
N ALA A 87 9.23 60.80 37.42
CA ALA A 87 8.05 61.59 37.73
C ALA A 87 8.16 62.27 39.11
N ALA A 88 7.51 63.42 39.26
CA ALA A 88 7.25 64.00 40.59
C ALA A 88 6.45 63.00 41.44
N PRO A 89 6.56 63.01 42.78
CA PRO A 89 5.89 62.01 43.63
C PRO A 89 4.38 61.85 43.30
N GLY A 90 4.02 60.71 42.71
CA GLY A 90 2.68 60.35 42.20
C GLY A 90 2.74 59.21 41.16
N LEU A 91 1.58 58.62 40.80
CA LEU A 91 1.44 57.60 39.75
C LEU A 91 1.54 58.23 38.34
N GLY A 92 2.74 58.67 37.96
CA GLY A 92 3.02 59.11 36.59
C GLY A 92 3.95 58.10 35.91
N GLY A 93 3.55 57.51 34.78
CA GLY A 93 4.32 56.50 34.03
C GLY A 93 5.63 56.96 33.39
N ARG A 94 6.21 58.08 33.83
CA ARG A 94 7.45 58.67 33.28
C ARG A 94 8.63 58.39 34.20
N ASP A 95 9.45 57.41 33.83
CA ASP A 95 10.67 57.02 34.54
C ASP A 95 11.46 55.99 33.70
N THR A 96 11.87 56.39 32.50
CA THR A 96 12.50 55.49 31.51
C THR A 96 13.82 56.07 31.01
N ALA A 97 14.86 55.26 30.98
CA ALA A 97 16.14 55.61 30.38
C ALA A 97 16.58 54.54 29.37
N GLY A 98 16.97 55.01 28.19
CA GLY A 98 17.55 54.20 27.13
C GLY A 98 19.07 54.29 27.15
N LEU A 99 19.74 53.15 27.17
CA LEU A 99 21.19 53.02 27.20
C LEU A 99 21.70 52.37 25.92
N VAL A 100 22.84 52.85 25.43
CA VAL A 100 23.53 52.28 24.26
C VAL A 100 24.91 51.79 24.68
N VAL A 101 25.23 50.54 24.35
CA VAL A 101 26.54 49.94 24.60
C VAL A 101 27.62 50.68 23.79
N VAL A 102 28.73 51.04 24.44
CA VAL A 102 29.88 51.67 23.82
C VAL A 102 30.75 50.60 23.15
N GLY A 103 30.94 50.68 21.83
CA GLY A 103 31.69 49.70 21.03
C GLY A 103 30.79 48.83 20.13
N ASP A 104 31.34 47.71 19.63
CA ASP A 104 30.73 47.00 18.50
C ASP A 104 29.84 45.80 18.79
N THR A 105 29.90 45.15 19.96
CA THR A 105 29.13 43.92 20.18
C THR A 105 28.66 43.68 21.62
N LEU A 106 27.42 43.17 21.74
CA LEU A 106 26.94 42.49 22.94
C LEU A 106 27.74 41.19 23.19
N PRO A 107 27.81 40.68 24.43
CA PRO A 107 28.39 39.37 24.70
C PRO A 107 27.70 38.25 23.91
N VAL A 108 28.43 37.17 23.61
CA VAL A 108 27.86 35.97 22.98
C VAL A 108 26.75 35.41 23.88
N GLY A 109 25.58 35.14 23.31
CA GLY A 109 24.39 34.71 24.06
C GLY A 109 23.49 35.83 24.57
N ALA A 110 23.94 37.09 24.50
CA ALA A 110 23.07 38.24 24.75
C ALA A 110 22.28 38.64 23.50
N GLY A 111 21.03 39.03 23.68
CA GLY A 111 20.15 39.41 22.57
C GLY A 111 18.92 40.18 23.05
N PRO A 112 18.21 40.86 22.15
CA PRO A 112 17.04 41.64 22.51
C PRO A 112 15.90 40.78 23.03
N ALA A 113 15.24 41.27 24.08
CA ALA A 113 13.99 40.72 24.56
C ALA A 113 12.88 40.96 23.55
N ARG A 114 11.91 40.04 23.53
CA ARG A 114 10.65 40.24 22.84
C ARG A 114 9.78 41.18 23.65
N LEU A 115 9.25 42.22 23.01
CA LEU A 115 8.45 43.26 23.67
C LEU A 115 6.99 43.14 23.23
N VAL A 116 6.06 43.14 24.20
CA VAL A 116 4.62 42.96 23.94
C VAL A 116 3.81 44.01 24.72
N ALA A 117 2.72 44.49 24.13
CA ALA A 117 1.79 45.39 24.79
C ALA A 117 0.83 44.63 25.72
N VAL A 118 0.58 45.16 26.92
CA VAL A 118 -0.46 44.63 27.84
C VAL A 118 -1.84 44.96 27.28
N ARG A 119 -2.71 43.94 27.12
CA ARG A 119 -4.10 44.14 26.65
C ARG A 119 -4.92 44.89 27.71
N GLY A 120 -5.34 46.11 27.40
CA GLY A 120 -6.36 46.83 28.17
C GLY A 120 -7.74 46.25 27.88
N GLY A 121 -8.34 45.60 28.87
CA GLY A 121 -9.69 45.01 28.80
C GLY A 121 -9.68 43.50 28.98
N GLY A 122 -9.89 43.04 30.21
CA GLY A 122 -10.01 41.61 30.58
C GLY A 122 -8.79 40.99 31.25
N ALA A 123 -7.75 41.78 31.58
CA ALA A 123 -6.53 41.32 32.24
C ALA A 123 -6.69 41.19 33.77
N GLU A 124 -7.77 40.55 34.25
CA GLU A 124 -7.79 40.03 35.60
C GLU A 124 -7.16 38.63 35.56
N ASP A 125 -6.07 38.43 36.31
CA ASP A 125 -5.47 37.11 36.61
C ASP A 125 -4.45 36.50 35.61
N VAL A 126 -3.61 37.33 34.95
CA VAL A 126 -2.46 36.82 34.16
C VAL A 126 -1.24 36.57 35.06
N ARG A 127 -0.72 35.34 35.08
CA ARG A 127 0.53 35.00 35.79
C ARG A 127 1.75 35.60 35.07
N ALA A 128 2.58 36.31 35.81
CA ALA A 128 3.78 36.99 35.31
C ALA A 128 5.01 36.61 36.13
N GLY A 129 6.20 36.82 35.56
CA GLY A 129 7.49 36.66 36.20
C GLY A 129 8.21 38.00 36.33
N VAL A 130 8.92 38.20 37.43
CA VAL A 130 9.78 39.37 37.64
C VAL A 130 11.14 38.91 38.13
N PHE A 131 12.20 39.45 37.55
CA PHE A 131 13.57 39.13 37.96
C PHE A 131 14.02 39.99 39.14
N GLY A 132 14.70 39.40 40.14
CA GLY A 132 15.15 40.12 41.33
C GLY A 132 16.25 39.42 42.14
N TYR A 133 16.75 40.10 43.18
CA TYR A 133 17.80 39.61 44.08
C TYR A 133 17.27 39.48 45.52
N PRO A 134 16.98 38.28 46.05
CA PRO A 134 16.36 38.14 47.37
C PRO A 134 17.23 38.75 48.48
N VAL A 135 16.57 39.45 49.42
CA VAL A 135 17.23 40.11 50.55
C VAL A 135 17.60 39.06 51.61
N SER A 136 18.85 38.56 51.56
CA SER A 136 19.53 37.74 52.59
C SER A 136 19.22 36.22 52.62
N PRO A 137 20.21 35.36 52.94
CA PRO A 137 21.17 34.80 52.01
C PRO A 137 20.73 33.39 51.54
N SER A 138 20.36 33.23 50.28
CA SER A 138 20.45 31.92 49.61
C SER A 138 21.13 32.08 48.24
N ARG A 139 22.43 31.79 48.26
CA ARG A 139 23.30 31.19 47.21
C ARG A 139 22.99 31.38 45.71
N THR A 140 22.59 32.56 45.23
CA THR A 140 22.87 32.94 43.82
C THR A 140 23.37 34.37 43.74
N ALA A 141 24.66 34.56 43.38
CA ALA A 141 25.23 35.89 43.10
C ALA A 141 24.62 36.56 41.83
N ASN A 142 23.75 35.83 41.14
CA ASN A 142 23.25 36.13 39.81
C ASN A 142 21.75 36.48 39.76
N GLY A 143 20.99 36.41 40.86
CA GLY A 143 19.56 36.77 40.90
C GLY A 143 18.61 35.59 40.59
N ALA A 144 17.30 35.79 40.77
CA ALA A 144 16.27 34.77 40.58
C ALA A 144 14.95 35.35 40.04
N TRP A 145 14.14 34.51 39.38
CA TRP A 145 12.80 34.85 38.91
C TRP A 145 11.75 34.56 39.99
N SER A 146 10.84 35.49 40.21
CA SER A 146 9.69 35.38 41.12
C SER A 146 8.37 35.47 40.35
N SER A 147 7.36 34.70 40.77
CA SER A 147 6.01 34.72 40.15
C SER A 147 5.13 35.81 40.79
N CYS A 148 4.33 36.49 39.98
CA CYS A 148 3.33 37.49 40.39
C CYS A 148 2.09 37.41 39.49
N ARG A 149 1.06 38.24 39.76
CA ARG A 149 -0.11 38.38 38.88
C ARG A 149 -0.32 39.82 38.42
N LEU A 150 -0.74 39.99 37.17
CA LEU A 150 -1.11 41.30 36.62
C LEU A 150 -2.57 41.60 36.95
N ARG A 151 -2.84 42.77 37.56
CA ARG A 151 -4.22 43.23 37.89
C ARG A 151 -4.79 44.27 36.92
N GLY A 152 -4.05 44.59 35.85
CA GLY A 152 -4.46 45.57 34.84
C GLY A 152 -3.81 46.94 35.01
N ALA A 153 -4.23 47.89 34.16
CA ALA A 153 -3.70 49.25 34.14
C ALA A 153 -4.36 50.13 35.23
N VAL A 154 -3.54 50.92 35.92
CA VAL A 154 -3.94 51.88 36.96
C VAL A 154 -3.70 53.31 36.45
N GLY A 155 -4.18 54.32 37.18
CA GLY A 155 -4.01 55.73 36.82
C GLY A 155 -2.56 56.09 36.47
N GLY A 156 -2.37 56.83 35.38
CA GLY A 156 -1.05 57.20 34.86
C GLY A 156 -0.40 56.18 33.92
N GLY A 157 -1.13 55.14 33.50
CA GLY A 157 -0.68 54.17 32.50
C GLY A 157 0.16 53.01 33.06
N LEU A 158 0.38 52.96 34.38
CA LEU A 158 1.14 51.89 35.04
C LEU A 158 0.34 50.59 35.15
N VAL A 159 1.02 49.45 35.23
CA VAL A 159 0.40 48.14 35.45
C VAL A 159 0.65 47.67 36.88
N GLN A 160 -0.40 47.28 37.61
CA GLN A 160 -0.28 46.78 38.97
C GLN A 160 0.08 45.29 39.00
N LEU A 161 0.99 44.94 39.90
CA LEU A 161 1.46 43.58 40.18
C LEU A 161 1.02 43.16 41.57
N ASP A 162 0.32 42.02 41.65
CA ASP A 162 -0.05 41.36 42.89
C ASP A 162 1.02 40.33 43.28
N ALA A 163 1.55 40.45 44.50
CA ALA A 163 2.59 39.57 45.02
C ALA A 163 1.95 38.44 45.84
N GLU A 164 2.05 37.19 45.39
CA GLU A 164 1.58 36.02 46.19
C GLU A 164 2.35 35.85 47.53
N SER A 165 3.40 36.66 47.79
CA SER A 165 4.05 36.77 49.09
C SER A 165 4.35 38.23 49.46
N GLU A 166 3.93 38.67 50.65
CA GLU A 166 4.09 40.04 51.21
C GLU A 166 5.56 40.53 51.31
N SER A 167 6.54 39.67 51.05
CA SER A 167 7.97 39.91 51.31
C SER A 167 8.85 39.95 50.06
N ALA A 168 8.42 39.42 48.91
CA ALA A 168 9.31 39.21 47.75
C ALA A 168 9.45 40.41 46.81
N LEU A 169 8.47 41.31 46.75
CA LEU A 169 8.41 42.44 45.81
C LEU A 169 8.60 43.79 46.51
N ARG A 170 9.38 43.84 47.60
CA ARG A 170 9.75 45.11 48.22
C ARG A 170 10.76 45.83 47.32
N ALA A 171 10.26 46.82 46.61
CA ALA A 171 10.98 47.83 45.86
C ALA A 171 12.23 48.38 46.57
N GLN A 172 13.39 47.80 46.29
CA GLN A 172 14.69 48.41 46.56
C GLN A 172 15.34 48.80 45.22
N PRO A 173 16.22 49.82 45.15
CA PRO A 173 16.87 50.24 43.91
C PRO A 173 17.45 49.07 43.09
N GLY A 174 17.97 48.04 43.77
CA GLY A 174 18.49 46.81 43.16
C GLY A 174 17.48 45.94 42.38
N PHE A 175 16.18 46.22 42.43
CA PHE A 175 15.12 45.54 41.65
C PHE A 175 14.48 46.43 40.58
N SER A 176 14.62 47.76 40.70
CA SER A 176 14.04 48.68 39.74
C SER A 176 14.64 48.47 38.35
N GLY A 177 13.82 48.66 37.31
CA GLY A 177 14.22 48.39 35.93
C GLY A 177 14.16 46.91 35.55
N ALA A 178 13.75 46.02 36.47
CA ALA A 178 13.59 44.61 36.17
C ALA A 178 12.51 44.37 35.10
N PRO A 179 12.78 43.52 34.09
CA PRO A 179 11.77 43.15 33.12
C PRO A 179 10.65 42.35 33.81
N VAL A 180 9.41 42.75 33.55
CA VAL A 180 8.20 41.99 33.86
C VAL A 180 7.86 41.18 32.63
N ILE A 181 7.90 39.86 32.78
CA ILE A 181 7.62 38.93 31.70
C ILE A 181 6.26 38.26 31.93
N VAL A 182 5.55 37.98 30.86
CA VAL A 182 4.51 36.95 30.87
C VAL A 182 5.08 35.72 30.17
N GLY A 183 4.72 34.54 30.67
CA GLY A 183 4.74 33.37 29.80
C GLY A 183 3.81 33.68 28.65
N ASP A 184 4.34 33.67 27.44
CA ASP A 184 3.50 33.47 26.27
C ASP A 184 3.80 32.07 25.73
N ALA A 185 2.96 31.59 24.81
CA ALA A 185 3.17 30.32 24.11
C ALA A 185 4.52 30.22 23.36
N TRP A 186 5.34 31.29 23.40
CA TRP A 186 6.47 31.56 22.52
C TRP A 186 7.76 31.92 23.26
N GLY A 187 7.77 31.75 24.58
CA GLY A 187 8.84 32.13 25.48
C GLY A 187 8.46 33.31 26.37
N ASP A 188 9.43 34.16 26.66
CA ASP A 188 9.26 35.23 27.63
C ASP A 188 9.17 36.55 26.92
N ALA A 189 7.98 37.13 26.98
CA ALA A 189 7.69 38.44 26.45
C ALA A 189 7.73 39.47 27.59
N VAL A 190 8.55 40.50 27.42
CA VAL A 190 8.60 41.63 28.33
C VAL A 190 7.39 42.50 28.05
N VAL A 191 6.51 42.62 29.05
CA VAL A 191 5.27 43.40 28.99
C VAL A 191 5.38 44.75 29.70
N GLY A 192 6.39 44.86 30.57
CA GLY A 192 6.73 46.11 31.23
C GLY A 192 8.04 46.02 31.98
N MET A 193 8.38 47.12 32.63
CA MET A 193 9.58 47.30 33.43
C MET A 193 9.17 47.76 34.82
N LEU A 194 9.65 47.07 35.87
CA LEU A 194 9.31 47.38 37.25
C LEU A 194 9.77 48.80 37.62
N ALA A 195 8.84 49.67 38.02
CA ALA A 195 9.11 51.05 38.46
C ALA A 195 8.25 51.39 39.68
N VAL A 196 8.85 51.96 40.72
CA VAL A 196 8.22 52.07 42.03
C VAL A 196 7.84 53.51 42.32
N ALA A 197 6.56 53.77 42.60
CA ALA A 197 6.09 55.02 43.19
C ALA A 197 5.39 54.73 44.53
N GLY A 198 6.10 54.92 45.64
CA GLY A 198 5.58 54.73 47.00
C GLY A 198 6.48 55.33 48.07
N ARG A 199 6.71 56.64 48.06
CA ARG A 199 7.63 57.36 48.98
C ARG A 199 7.04 57.68 50.37
N GLN A 200 5.89 57.11 50.78
CA GLN A 200 5.22 57.49 52.04
C GLN A 200 4.62 56.33 52.87
N GLY A 201 5.38 55.27 53.14
CA GLY A 201 5.14 54.42 54.32
C GLY A 201 3.77 53.74 54.47
N ARG A 202 2.93 53.72 53.43
CA ARG A 202 1.70 52.91 53.34
C ARG A 202 1.90 51.84 52.27
N THR A 203 1.61 50.62 52.67
CA THR A 203 2.05 49.31 52.17
C THR A 203 1.40 48.85 50.86
N GLY A 204 2.13 48.05 50.07
CA GLY A 204 1.54 46.88 49.36
C GLY A 204 2.01 46.63 47.93
N ASP A 205 1.81 47.61 47.05
CA ASP A 205 1.71 47.33 45.61
C ASP A 205 2.99 47.62 44.81
N ALA A 206 3.32 46.71 43.89
CA ALA A 206 4.38 46.89 42.90
C ALA A 206 3.78 47.34 41.57
N TYR A 207 4.45 48.25 40.88
CA TYR A 207 3.99 48.81 39.61
C TYR A 207 5.04 48.60 38.52
N ALA A 208 4.58 48.47 37.29
CA ALA A 208 5.44 48.39 36.11
C ALA A 208 5.04 49.46 35.10
N VAL A 209 6.05 50.10 34.49
CA VAL A 209 5.88 50.90 33.28
C VAL A 209 5.64 49.92 32.13
N PRO A 210 4.48 49.94 31.46
CA PRO A 210 4.23 49.02 30.36
C PRO A 210 5.17 49.33 29.19
N MET A 211 5.49 48.31 28.38
CA MET A 211 6.39 48.50 27.24
C MET A 211 5.86 49.49 26.20
N THR A 212 4.55 49.76 26.19
CA THR A 212 3.93 50.80 25.36
C THR A 212 4.43 52.20 25.73
N GLU A 213 4.55 52.49 27.02
CA GLU A 213 5.07 53.78 27.51
C GLU A 213 6.59 53.87 27.30
N VAL A 214 7.30 52.76 27.50
CA VAL A 214 8.74 52.66 27.20
C VAL A 214 9.02 52.92 25.72
N SER A 215 8.22 52.32 24.82
CA SER A 215 8.33 52.52 23.38
C SER A 215 8.00 53.97 22.98
N ALA A 216 6.98 54.57 23.60
CA ALA A 216 6.64 55.98 23.40
C ALA A 216 7.77 56.94 23.86
N ALA A 217 8.52 56.58 24.89
CA ALA A 217 9.67 57.34 25.36
C ALA A 217 10.92 57.20 24.47
N TRP A 218 11.03 56.13 23.67
CA TRP A 218 12.16 55.89 22.77
C TRP A 218 11.75 55.33 21.38
N PRO A 219 10.96 56.09 20.60
CA PRO A 219 10.32 55.59 19.38
C PRO A 219 11.32 55.24 18.28
N GLU A 220 12.47 55.93 18.21
CA GLU A 220 13.52 55.70 17.20
C GLU A 220 14.10 54.27 17.25
N VAL A 221 14.11 53.64 18.42
CA VAL A 221 14.67 52.29 18.63
C VAL A 221 13.57 51.26 18.87
N LEU A 222 12.44 51.67 19.45
CA LEU A 222 11.41 50.76 19.94
C LEU A 222 10.07 50.85 19.20
N GLY A 223 9.92 51.74 18.22
CA GLY A 223 8.66 51.96 17.51
C GLY A 223 8.13 50.69 16.82
N ASP A 224 9.02 49.95 16.15
CA ASP A 224 8.68 48.71 15.42
C ASP A 224 9.10 47.43 16.16
N SER A 225 9.70 47.58 17.35
CA SER A 225 10.19 46.46 18.18
C SER A 225 9.08 45.82 19.02
N MET A 226 7.92 46.47 19.16
CA MET A 226 6.76 45.89 19.82
C MET A 226 5.99 44.97 18.87
N LEU A 227 5.73 43.75 19.33
CA LEU A 227 4.85 42.85 18.60
C LEU A 227 3.38 43.33 18.73
N PRO A 228 2.69 43.62 17.61
CA PRO A 228 1.27 43.89 17.66
C PRO A 228 0.49 42.62 18.05
N PRO A 229 -0.76 42.76 18.54
CA PRO A 229 -1.63 41.62 18.79
C PRO A 229 -1.77 40.74 17.54
N CYS A 230 -1.61 39.43 17.70
CA CYS A 230 -1.80 38.48 16.60
C CYS A 230 -3.25 38.53 16.09
N PRO A 231 -3.48 38.82 14.80
CA PRO A 231 -4.81 38.87 14.22
C PRO A 231 -5.38 37.47 13.89
N TYR A 232 -4.52 36.46 13.80
CA TYR A 232 -4.91 35.08 13.49
C TYR A 232 -5.33 34.31 14.74
N ARG A 233 -6.32 33.41 14.60
CA ARG A 233 -7.02 32.77 15.72
C ARG A 233 -6.63 31.31 15.99
N GLY A 234 -5.59 30.81 15.35
CA GLY A 234 -5.12 29.43 15.51
C GLY A 234 -6.21 28.43 15.12
N LEU A 235 -6.42 27.41 15.95
CA LEU A 235 -7.43 26.36 15.71
C LEU A 235 -8.84 26.73 16.19
N ARG A 236 -9.19 28.03 16.26
CA ARG A 236 -10.49 28.51 16.75
C ARG A 236 -11.26 29.23 15.65
N SER A 237 -12.59 29.17 15.70
CA SER A 237 -13.44 29.93 14.79
C SER A 237 -13.33 31.44 15.03
N PHE A 238 -13.52 32.21 13.98
CA PHE A 238 -13.65 33.66 14.08
C PHE A 238 -14.94 34.01 14.81
N THR A 239 -14.87 35.06 15.63
CA THR A 239 -16.02 35.57 16.39
C THR A 239 -16.59 36.84 15.75
N ALA A 240 -17.77 37.23 16.21
CA ALA A 240 -18.38 38.52 15.90
C ALA A 240 -17.46 39.73 16.21
N ALA A 241 -16.61 39.63 17.24
CA ALA A 241 -15.66 40.69 17.59
C ALA A 241 -14.53 40.80 16.56
N ASP A 242 -14.07 39.67 16.03
CA ASP A 242 -13.01 39.62 15.01
C ASP A 242 -13.50 40.21 13.68
N ALA A 243 -14.75 39.91 13.30
CA ALA A 243 -15.37 40.53 12.13
C ALA A 243 -15.46 42.06 12.25
N ARG A 244 -15.86 42.57 13.43
CA ARG A 244 -15.89 44.04 13.69
C ARG A 244 -14.50 44.67 13.65
N ALA A 245 -13.46 43.91 13.99
CA ALA A 245 -12.08 44.34 13.91
C ALA A 245 -11.49 44.24 12.48
N GLY A 246 -12.29 43.81 11.49
CA GLY A 246 -11.84 43.67 10.10
C GLY A 246 -10.96 42.45 9.84
N LEU A 247 -10.97 41.46 10.74
CA LEU A 247 -10.10 40.28 10.66
C LEU A 247 -10.73 39.10 9.90
N PHE A 248 -12.04 39.12 9.68
CA PHE A 248 -12.76 38.07 8.93
C PHE A 248 -12.92 38.48 7.46
N VAL A 249 -12.15 37.85 6.57
CA VAL A 249 -11.96 38.26 5.17
C VAL A 249 -12.20 37.09 4.21
N GLY A 250 -12.57 37.37 2.95
CA GLY A 250 -12.57 36.38 1.86
C GLY A 250 -13.83 35.53 1.76
N ARG A 251 -14.85 35.80 2.59
CA ARG A 251 -16.14 35.08 2.64
C ARG A 251 -17.33 36.00 2.37
N GLU A 252 -17.11 37.19 1.83
CA GLU A 252 -18.13 38.25 1.73
C GLU A 252 -19.34 37.80 0.90
N ARG A 253 -19.11 37.02 -0.17
CA ARG A 253 -20.15 36.50 -1.06
C ARG A 253 -21.01 35.45 -0.36
N GLU A 254 -20.39 34.51 0.35
CA GLU A 254 -21.07 33.45 1.09
C GLU A 254 -21.86 34.02 2.27
N VAL A 255 -21.31 35.02 2.98
CA VAL A 255 -22.04 35.73 4.05
C VAL A 255 -23.29 36.42 3.49
N ALA A 256 -23.17 37.11 2.36
CA ALA A 256 -24.31 37.77 1.72
C ALA A 256 -25.38 36.75 1.28
N GLY A 257 -24.97 35.64 0.66
CA GLY A 257 -25.87 34.56 0.27
C GLY A 257 -26.56 33.88 1.45
N LEU A 258 -25.81 33.59 2.52
CA LEU A 258 -26.35 33.01 3.75
C LEU A 258 -27.37 33.95 4.41
N ARG A 259 -27.07 35.23 4.53
CA ARG A 259 -27.99 36.22 5.11
C ARG A 259 -29.27 36.37 4.29
N ALA A 260 -29.19 36.30 2.96
CA ALA A 260 -30.37 36.30 2.10
C ALA A 260 -31.23 35.04 2.33
N MET A 261 -30.61 33.86 2.33
CA MET A 261 -31.31 32.60 2.60
C MET A 261 -31.99 32.59 3.97
N VAL A 262 -31.31 33.03 5.03
CA VAL A 262 -31.88 33.06 6.39
C VAL A 262 -33.02 34.06 6.51
N LYS A 263 -33.07 35.12 5.70
CA LYS A 263 -34.23 36.03 5.68
C LYS A 263 -35.47 35.33 5.12
N ASP A 264 -35.31 34.60 4.02
CA ASP A 264 -36.42 34.01 3.26
C ASP A 264 -36.84 32.63 3.77
N ARG A 265 -35.91 31.89 4.40
CA ARG A 265 -36.10 30.49 4.77
C ARG A 265 -35.99 30.31 6.28
N PRO A 266 -36.95 29.63 6.92
CA PRO A 266 -36.93 29.38 8.36
C PRO A 266 -35.79 28.45 8.77
N LEU A 267 -35.49 27.44 7.97
CA LEU A 267 -34.39 26.50 8.15
C LEU A 267 -33.35 26.68 7.03
N VAL A 268 -32.08 26.80 7.40
CA VAL A 268 -30.94 26.79 6.48
C VAL A 268 -29.87 25.83 6.99
N VAL A 269 -29.33 24.99 6.10
CA VAL A 269 -28.23 24.08 6.41
C VAL A 269 -26.99 24.52 5.63
N VAL A 270 -25.94 24.91 6.33
CA VAL A 270 -24.64 25.27 5.77
C VAL A 270 -23.80 24.01 5.69
N THR A 271 -23.58 23.50 4.48
CA THR A 271 -22.82 22.27 4.24
C THR A 271 -21.42 22.57 3.75
N GLY A 272 -20.49 21.64 3.93
CA GLY A 272 -19.14 21.73 3.36
C GLY A 272 -18.13 20.83 4.07
N PRO A 273 -16.94 20.59 3.49
CA PRO A 273 -15.90 19.75 4.09
C PRO A 273 -15.43 20.23 5.48
N SER A 274 -14.72 19.38 6.21
CA SER A 274 -14.10 19.78 7.47
C SER A 274 -13.07 20.90 7.26
N GLY A 275 -13.05 21.87 8.18
CA GLY A 275 -12.11 22.99 8.17
C GLY A 275 -12.25 24.03 7.05
N VAL A 276 -13.36 24.07 6.30
CA VAL A 276 -13.62 25.17 5.33
C VAL A 276 -14.10 26.47 5.97
N GLY A 277 -14.28 26.50 7.30
CA GLY A 277 -14.71 27.70 8.03
C GLY A 277 -16.23 27.90 8.11
N LYS A 278 -17.03 26.83 8.12
CA LYS A 278 -18.50 26.90 8.28
C LYS A 278 -18.91 27.63 9.57
N SER A 279 -18.34 27.25 10.71
CA SER A 279 -18.62 27.87 12.01
C SER A 279 -18.18 29.33 12.04
N SER A 280 -17.02 29.67 11.43
CA SER A 280 -16.58 31.06 11.25
C SER A 280 -17.53 31.87 10.37
N LEU A 281 -18.03 31.30 9.26
CA LEU A 281 -19.01 31.94 8.39
C LEU A 281 -20.29 32.31 9.15
N VAL A 282 -20.74 31.44 10.05
CA VAL A 282 -21.93 31.68 10.86
C VAL A 282 -21.66 32.65 12.01
N ALA A 283 -20.64 32.41 12.84
CA ALA A 283 -20.34 33.19 14.04
C ALA A 283 -19.77 34.61 13.76
N ALA A 284 -18.90 34.73 12.75
CA ALA A 284 -18.29 36.00 12.36
C ALA A 284 -19.06 36.70 11.23
N GLY A 285 -19.68 35.93 10.32
CA GLY A 285 -20.39 36.49 9.16
C GLY A 285 -21.88 36.73 9.42
N LEU A 286 -22.63 35.67 9.74
CA LEU A 286 -24.09 35.74 9.84
C LEU A 286 -24.57 36.39 11.14
N GLU A 287 -24.07 35.94 12.30
CA GLU A 287 -24.56 36.35 13.62
C GLU A 287 -24.55 37.87 13.83
N PRO A 288 -23.47 38.61 13.53
CA PRO A 288 -23.46 40.07 13.69
C PRO A 288 -24.52 40.75 12.83
N GLY A 289 -24.74 40.26 11.61
CA GLY A 289 -25.76 40.77 10.69
C GLY A 289 -27.18 40.51 11.20
N LEU A 290 -27.44 39.35 11.80
CA LEU A 290 -28.73 39.03 12.43
C LEU A 290 -28.98 39.88 13.67
N ARG A 291 -27.98 40.04 14.56
CA ARG A 291 -28.11 40.92 15.73
C ARG A 291 -28.36 42.37 15.31
N ALA A 292 -27.68 42.86 14.27
CA ALA A 292 -27.93 44.18 13.70
C ALA A 292 -29.34 44.32 13.10
N ASP A 293 -29.89 43.23 12.53
CA ASP A 293 -31.27 43.14 12.05
C ASP A 293 -32.31 42.92 13.18
N GLY A 294 -31.89 42.99 14.45
CA GLY A 294 -32.76 42.91 15.63
C GLY A 294 -33.09 41.50 16.13
N TRP A 295 -32.37 40.47 15.66
CA TRP A 295 -32.55 39.10 16.12
C TRP A 295 -31.79 38.83 17.42
N SER A 296 -32.42 38.06 18.32
CA SER A 296 -31.75 37.43 19.45
C SER A 296 -31.18 36.11 18.99
N VAL A 297 -29.84 35.99 19.06
CA VAL A 297 -29.09 34.86 18.52
C VAL A 297 -28.49 34.03 19.65
N ALA A 298 -28.68 32.72 19.60
CA ALA A 298 -28.02 31.75 20.46
C ALA A 298 -27.47 30.58 19.65
N THR A 299 -26.36 30.03 20.11
CA THR A 299 -25.65 28.93 19.46
C THR A 299 -25.68 27.73 20.38
N PHE A 300 -25.95 26.55 19.84
CA PHE A 300 -25.84 25.28 20.53
C PHE A 300 -25.09 24.28 19.65
N ARG A 301 -24.45 23.30 20.30
CA ARG A 301 -23.82 22.17 19.65
C ARG A 301 -24.57 20.92 20.11
N PRO A 302 -25.13 20.09 19.21
CA PRO A 302 -26.00 19.00 19.63
C PRO A 302 -25.30 17.98 20.53
N GLY A 303 -24.09 17.53 20.17
CA GLY A 303 -23.32 16.56 20.96
C GLY A 303 -24.10 15.27 21.30
N ALA A 304 -23.74 14.65 22.42
CA ALA A 304 -24.42 13.44 22.90
C ALA A 304 -25.81 13.71 23.51
N THR A 305 -26.11 14.94 23.93
CA THR A 305 -27.37 15.33 24.59
C THR A 305 -28.08 16.47 23.84
N PRO A 306 -28.55 16.22 22.61
CA PRO A 306 -28.99 17.27 21.69
C PRO A 306 -30.21 18.07 22.18
N TYR A 307 -31.09 17.45 22.97
CA TYR A 307 -32.22 18.14 23.60
C TYR A 307 -31.77 19.10 24.70
N ASP A 308 -30.75 18.74 25.49
CA ASP A 308 -30.30 19.52 26.63
C ASP A 308 -29.57 20.78 26.16
N THR A 309 -28.72 20.66 25.15
CA THR A 309 -27.99 21.79 24.58
C THR A 309 -28.92 22.76 23.86
N LEU A 310 -29.92 22.24 23.13
CA LEU A 310 -30.97 23.04 22.51
C LEU A 310 -31.86 23.75 23.56
N ALA A 311 -32.22 23.04 24.63
CA ALA A 311 -33.01 23.60 25.73
C ALA A 311 -32.28 24.76 26.43
N ARG A 312 -30.98 24.60 26.73
CA ARG A 312 -30.14 25.67 27.29
C ARG A 312 -30.11 26.91 26.38
N ALA A 313 -29.88 26.72 25.08
CA ALA A 313 -29.84 27.84 24.14
C ALA A 313 -31.19 28.58 24.05
N LEU A 314 -32.32 27.89 24.16
CA LEU A 314 -33.64 28.53 24.22
C LEU A 314 -33.84 29.29 25.54
N LEU A 315 -33.41 28.74 26.67
CA LEU A 315 -33.47 29.42 27.97
C LEU A 315 -32.58 30.67 28.01
N ASP A 316 -31.40 30.62 27.38
CA ASP A 316 -30.50 31.78 27.25
C ASP A 316 -31.12 32.91 26.41
N LEU A 317 -31.97 32.58 25.43
CA LEU A 317 -32.72 33.56 24.64
C LEU A 317 -33.87 34.19 25.44
N GLU A 318 -34.52 33.40 26.32
CA GLU A 318 -35.57 33.88 27.23
C GLU A 318 -35.02 34.82 28.29
N CYS A 319 -33.96 34.39 28.97
CA CYS A 319 -33.36 35.08 30.10
C CYS A 319 -31.83 35.16 29.93
N PRO A 320 -31.30 36.14 29.16
CA PRO A 320 -29.86 36.27 28.93
C PRO A 320 -29.09 36.50 30.23
N GLY A 321 -28.11 35.63 30.52
CA GLY A 321 -27.22 35.77 31.68
C GLY A 321 -27.81 35.33 33.03
N GLY A 322 -28.94 34.61 33.03
CA GLY A 322 -29.49 33.98 34.24
C GLY A 322 -28.94 32.57 34.46
N ASP A 323 -28.70 32.20 35.72
CA ASP A 323 -28.49 30.80 36.09
C ASP A 323 -29.82 30.05 35.99
N HIS A 324 -29.92 29.10 35.06
CA HIS A 324 -31.11 28.27 34.87
C HIS A 324 -31.10 27.10 35.85
N SER A 325 -32.21 26.87 36.55
CA SER A 325 -32.33 25.72 37.43
C SER A 325 -32.37 24.41 36.63
N LEU A 326 -31.96 23.30 37.26
CA LEU A 326 -32.05 21.97 36.65
C LEU A 326 -33.50 21.64 36.24
N GLU A 327 -34.47 22.05 37.06
CA GLU A 327 -35.91 21.87 36.79
C GLU A 327 -36.38 22.63 35.55
N GLN A 328 -35.91 23.87 35.33
CA GLN A 328 -36.22 24.63 34.11
C GLN A 328 -35.66 23.96 32.86
N LEU A 329 -34.44 23.40 32.97
CA LEU A 329 -33.82 22.67 31.88
C LEU A 329 -34.59 21.38 31.57
N GLU A 330 -34.91 20.57 32.58
CA GLU A 330 -35.68 19.34 32.43
C GLU A 330 -37.06 19.60 31.82
N HIS A 331 -37.76 20.64 32.29
CA HIS A 331 -39.05 21.05 31.74
C HIS A 331 -38.95 21.43 30.26
N ARG A 332 -37.90 22.18 29.88
CA ARG A 332 -37.66 22.56 28.50
C ARG A 332 -37.31 21.37 27.61
N CYS A 333 -36.47 20.46 28.10
CA CYS A 333 -36.13 19.22 27.39
C CYS A 333 -37.37 18.36 27.15
N HIS A 334 -38.24 18.22 28.16
CA HIS A 334 -39.49 17.50 28.01
C HIS A 334 -40.40 18.13 26.94
N ALA A 335 -40.57 19.46 26.96
CA ALA A 335 -41.35 20.16 25.95
C ALA A 335 -40.79 19.95 24.53
N LEU A 336 -39.47 19.99 24.35
CA LEU A 336 -38.85 19.71 23.04
C LEU A 336 -39.08 18.28 22.56
N ARG A 337 -39.05 17.28 23.46
CA ARG A 337 -39.29 15.86 23.12
C ARG A 337 -40.74 15.57 22.76
N GLU A 338 -41.69 16.26 23.38
CA GLU A 338 -43.13 16.04 23.14
C GLU A 338 -43.67 16.88 21.98
N GLU A 339 -43.30 18.17 21.93
CA GLU A 339 -43.88 19.14 21.00
C GLU A 339 -42.99 19.45 19.79
N GLY A 340 -41.67 19.19 19.88
CA GLY A 340 -40.68 19.55 18.87
C GLY A 340 -40.17 20.98 18.96
N PHE A 341 -39.15 21.31 18.15
CA PHE A 341 -38.44 22.60 18.24
C PHE A 341 -39.32 23.81 17.89
N TRP A 342 -40.06 23.74 16.78
CA TRP A 342 -40.75 24.91 16.21
C TRP A 342 -41.90 25.44 17.08
N PRO A 343 -42.78 24.60 17.65
CA PRO A 343 -43.83 25.08 18.57
C PRO A 343 -43.24 25.72 19.83
N VAL A 344 -42.21 25.11 20.41
CA VAL A 344 -41.54 25.62 21.61
C VAL A 344 -40.84 26.95 21.33
N ALA A 345 -40.01 27.02 20.28
CA ALA A 345 -39.31 28.24 19.90
C ALA A 345 -40.27 29.39 19.52
N THR A 346 -41.40 29.08 18.88
CA THR A 346 -42.43 30.08 18.58
C THR A 346 -43.06 30.63 19.87
N ARG A 347 -43.34 29.77 20.85
CA ARG A 347 -43.84 30.19 22.17
C ARG A 347 -42.83 31.10 22.87
N VAL A 348 -41.54 30.76 22.82
CA VAL A 348 -40.45 31.60 23.34
C VAL A 348 -40.43 32.97 22.68
N SER A 349 -40.53 33.01 21.35
CA SER A 349 -40.49 34.24 20.57
C SER A 349 -41.67 35.16 20.92
N VAL A 350 -42.88 34.59 21.03
CA VAL A 350 -44.10 35.31 21.40
C VAL A 350 -44.03 35.84 22.84
N LEU A 351 -43.60 35.01 23.80
CA LEU A 351 -43.51 35.40 25.21
C LEU A 351 -42.42 36.45 25.46
N SER A 352 -41.28 36.35 24.77
CA SER A 352 -40.18 37.31 24.88
C SER A 352 -40.39 38.58 24.05
N GLY A 353 -41.29 38.56 23.06
CA GLY A 353 -41.49 39.63 22.10
C GLY A 353 -40.29 39.83 21.16
N ARG A 354 -39.44 38.80 20.99
CA ARG A 354 -38.18 38.88 20.25
C ARG A 354 -38.17 37.90 19.08
N ARG A 355 -37.50 38.30 18.00
CA ARG A 355 -37.17 37.40 16.88
C ARG A 355 -35.98 36.55 17.27
N LEU A 356 -36.07 35.24 17.07
CA LEU A 356 -35.09 34.26 17.53
C LEU A 356 -34.36 33.62 16.36
N ALA A 357 -33.04 33.58 16.43
CA ALA A 357 -32.22 32.79 15.52
C ALA A 357 -31.36 31.83 16.32
N LEU A 358 -31.55 30.53 16.11
CA LEU A 358 -30.71 29.50 16.71
C LEU A 358 -29.70 29.00 15.69
N ILE A 359 -28.47 28.85 16.14
CA ILE A 359 -27.37 28.29 15.36
C ILE A 359 -27.01 26.93 15.95
N GLY A 360 -27.25 25.85 15.20
CA GLY A 360 -26.75 24.51 15.51
C GLY A 360 -25.38 24.31 14.86
N ASP A 361 -24.30 24.52 15.62
CA ASP A 361 -22.94 24.27 15.13
C ASP A 361 -22.61 22.77 15.20
N GLN A 362 -21.85 22.26 14.21
CA GLN A 362 -21.46 20.85 14.08
C GLN A 362 -22.64 19.87 14.26
N PHE A 363 -23.67 20.07 13.45
CA PHE A 363 -24.95 19.37 13.59
C PHE A 363 -24.86 17.86 13.29
N GLU A 364 -23.79 17.41 12.64
CA GLU A 364 -23.48 15.99 12.41
C GLU A 364 -23.32 15.17 13.71
N GLU A 365 -23.05 15.81 14.84
CA GLU A 365 -22.85 15.10 16.12
C GLU A 365 -24.10 14.41 16.64
N VAL A 366 -25.29 14.81 16.16
CA VAL A 366 -26.54 14.11 16.44
C VAL A 366 -26.45 12.62 16.10
N PHE A 367 -25.73 12.27 15.01
CA PHE A 367 -25.53 10.88 14.59
C PHE A 367 -24.59 10.08 15.50
N SER A 368 -23.85 10.74 16.40
CA SER A 368 -22.91 10.11 17.33
C SER A 368 -23.53 9.75 18.69
N ALA A 369 -24.78 10.15 18.97
CA ALA A 369 -25.46 10.05 20.26
C ALA A 369 -25.84 8.61 20.73
N GLY A 370 -25.27 7.57 20.13
CA GLY A 370 -25.66 6.16 20.30
C GLY A 370 -25.44 5.50 21.67
N ALA A 371 -25.09 6.23 22.74
CA ALA A 371 -24.80 5.63 24.06
C ALA A 371 -25.89 5.84 25.12
N ASP A 372 -26.69 6.93 25.06
CA ASP A 372 -27.61 7.34 26.16
C ASP A 372 -29.10 7.43 25.75
N GLY A 373 -29.51 6.79 24.65
CA GLY A 373 -30.95 6.51 24.38
C GLY A 373 -31.80 7.65 23.82
N ALA A 374 -31.22 8.73 23.28
CA ALA A 374 -31.96 9.65 22.42
C ALA A 374 -31.98 9.12 20.97
N ASP A 375 -33.17 8.91 20.40
CA ASP A 375 -33.32 8.54 18.98
C ASP A 375 -32.88 9.72 18.09
N PRO A 376 -31.72 9.63 17.41
CA PRO A 376 -31.21 10.70 16.56
C PRO A 376 -32.18 11.06 15.43
N VAL A 377 -32.91 10.07 14.91
CA VAL A 377 -33.90 10.26 13.85
C VAL A 377 -35.07 11.08 14.37
N ARG A 378 -35.56 10.78 15.57
CA ARG A 378 -36.63 11.55 16.22
C ARG A 378 -36.22 13.01 16.45
N PHE A 379 -35.02 13.27 16.94
CA PHE A 379 -34.52 14.64 17.13
C PHE A 379 -34.47 15.42 15.81
N LEU A 380 -33.95 14.80 14.75
CA LEU A 380 -33.88 15.41 13.41
C LEU A 380 -35.28 15.69 12.86
N GLN A 381 -36.23 14.74 12.98
CA GLN A 381 -37.61 14.93 12.54
C GLN A 381 -38.33 16.07 13.29
N GLN A 382 -38.07 16.22 14.59
CA GLN A 382 -38.64 17.28 15.42
C GLN A 382 -38.01 18.65 15.18
N THR A 383 -36.77 18.67 14.68
CA THR A 383 -36.02 19.90 14.41
C THR A 383 -36.19 20.37 12.96
N PHE A 384 -36.28 19.44 12.00
CA PHE A 384 -36.47 19.69 10.56
C PHE A 384 -37.88 19.26 10.12
N PRO A 385 -38.92 20.03 10.47
CA PRO A 385 -40.31 19.64 10.28
C PRO A 385 -40.70 19.67 8.80
N PRO A 386 -41.78 18.95 8.42
CA PRO A 386 -42.31 18.98 7.08
C PRO A 386 -42.78 20.40 6.69
N PRO A 387 -42.86 20.73 5.38
CA PRO A 387 -43.23 22.07 4.89
C PRO A 387 -44.60 22.55 5.36
N GLU A 388 -45.50 21.63 5.70
CA GLU A 388 -46.86 21.89 6.19
C GLU A 388 -46.89 22.39 7.65
N THR A 389 -45.77 22.31 8.37
CA THR A 389 -45.67 22.82 9.74
C THR A 389 -45.65 24.34 9.70
N VAL A 390 -46.59 24.98 10.40
CA VAL A 390 -46.65 26.44 10.51
C VAL A 390 -45.40 26.94 11.24
N GLN A 391 -44.47 27.51 10.48
CA GLN A 391 -43.23 28.09 11.00
C GLN A 391 -43.41 29.59 11.19
N SER A 392 -43.10 30.09 12.38
CA SER A 392 -43.17 31.53 12.67
C SER A 392 -42.16 32.31 11.80
N PRO A 393 -42.55 33.46 11.22
CA PRO A 393 -41.61 34.34 10.53
C PRO A 393 -40.54 34.93 11.47
N ASP A 394 -40.71 34.79 12.78
CA ASP A 394 -39.81 35.30 13.82
C ASP A 394 -38.89 34.24 14.43
N VAL A 395 -38.88 33.01 13.91
CA VAL A 395 -37.95 31.96 14.33
C VAL A 395 -37.09 31.52 13.14
N ARG A 396 -35.78 31.41 13.33
CA ARG A 396 -34.81 30.86 12.38
C ARG A 396 -33.96 29.79 13.02
N LEU A 397 -33.64 28.76 12.24
CA LEU A 397 -32.67 27.73 12.60
C LEU A 397 -31.63 27.61 11.49
N VAL A 398 -30.36 27.76 11.86
CA VAL A 398 -29.22 27.62 10.95
C VAL A 398 -28.32 26.52 11.47
N CYS A 399 -28.15 25.45 10.71
CA CYS A 399 -27.31 24.32 11.11
C CYS A 399 -26.05 24.29 10.24
N THR A 400 -24.87 24.13 10.83
CA THR A 400 -23.68 23.75 10.04
C THR A 400 -23.57 22.25 10.02
N LEU A 401 -23.35 21.66 8.86
CA LEU A 401 -23.22 20.22 8.69
C LEU A 401 -21.98 19.91 7.84
N ARG A 402 -21.24 18.88 8.19
CA ARG A 402 -20.21 18.34 7.30
C ARG A 402 -20.80 17.65 6.07
N SER A 403 -20.17 17.85 4.92
CA SER A 403 -20.66 17.30 3.64
C SER A 403 -20.68 15.78 3.56
N ASP A 404 -19.83 15.08 4.32
CA ASP A 404 -19.79 13.61 4.38
C ASP A 404 -20.95 12.99 5.18
N PHE A 405 -21.65 13.77 6.00
CA PHE A 405 -22.87 13.36 6.71
C PHE A 405 -24.16 13.76 5.97
N LEU A 406 -24.03 14.47 4.85
CA LEU A 406 -25.18 14.85 4.05
C LEU A 406 -25.91 13.63 3.45
N PRO A 407 -25.24 12.60 2.90
CA PRO A 407 -25.93 11.40 2.40
C PRO A 407 -26.79 10.74 3.48
N ASP A 408 -26.22 10.48 4.67
CA ASP A 408 -26.93 9.88 5.80
C ASP A 408 -28.18 10.69 6.18
N LEU A 409 -28.08 12.02 6.16
CA LEU A 409 -29.22 12.91 6.43
C LEU A 409 -30.29 12.87 5.32
N LEU A 410 -29.90 12.70 4.06
CA LEU A 410 -30.81 12.64 2.91
C LEU A 410 -31.51 11.27 2.80
N GLU A 411 -30.89 10.19 3.27
CA GLU A 411 -31.45 8.84 3.32
C GLU A 411 -32.58 8.69 4.35
N LEU A 412 -32.61 9.55 5.38
CA LEU A 412 -33.70 9.56 6.35
C LEU A 412 -35.02 9.94 5.67
N ALA A 413 -36.02 9.06 5.83
CA ALA A 413 -37.35 9.23 5.28
C ALA A 413 -37.90 10.63 5.59
N ASP A 414 -38.42 11.29 4.56
CA ASP A 414 -38.96 12.64 4.56
C ASP A 414 -37.96 13.79 4.80
N ILE A 415 -36.70 13.59 5.17
CA ILE A 415 -35.75 14.69 5.41
C ILE A 415 -35.13 15.21 4.11
N GLY A 416 -34.74 14.32 3.19
CA GLY A 416 -34.12 14.69 1.91
C GLY A 416 -34.90 15.77 1.13
N PRO A 417 -36.19 15.55 0.82
CA PRO A 417 -37.03 16.56 0.16
C PRO A 417 -37.19 17.86 0.96
N ARG A 418 -37.16 17.81 2.32
CA ARG A 418 -37.29 18.99 3.19
C ARG A 418 -36.08 19.92 3.13
N LEU A 419 -34.93 19.42 2.66
CA LEU A 419 -33.68 20.18 2.54
C LEU A 419 -33.43 20.69 1.12
N GLN A 420 -34.29 20.33 0.15
CA GLN A 420 -34.23 20.87 -1.19
C GLN A 420 -34.39 22.40 -1.14
N ASP A 421 -33.44 23.12 -1.75
CA ASP A 421 -33.31 24.58 -1.66
C ASP A 421 -33.10 25.14 -0.25
N ARG A 422 -32.69 24.37 0.76
CA ARG A 422 -32.33 24.93 2.10
C ARG A 422 -30.85 24.84 2.41
N GLN A 423 -30.06 24.39 1.45
CA GLN A 423 -28.64 24.11 1.61
C GLN A 423 -27.78 25.24 1.02
N LEU A 424 -26.80 25.69 1.78
CA LEU A 424 -25.70 26.53 1.29
C LEU A 424 -24.41 25.73 1.37
N ASN A 425 -23.83 25.37 0.23
CA ASN A 425 -22.57 24.64 0.18
C ASN A 425 -21.38 25.61 0.21
N VAL A 426 -20.52 25.46 1.22
CA VAL A 426 -19.31 26.26 1.42
C VAL A 426 -18.12 25.51 0.83
N SER A 427 -17.56 26.09 -0.23
CA SER A 427 -16.33 25.58 -0.85
C SER A 427 -15.08 26.05 -0.11
N PRO A 428 -13.94 25.34 -0.20
CA PRO A 428 -12.65 25.87 0.23
C PRO A 428 -12.35 27.23 -0.42
N LEU A 429 -11.61 28.10 0.28
CA LEU A 429 -11.12 29.35 -0.29
C LEU A 429 -10.08 29.04 -1.38
N ASP A 430 -10.12 29.81 -2.47
CA ASP A 430 -9.07 29.76 -3.49
C ASP A 430 -7.79 30.47 -3.01
N GLU A 431 -6.71 30.31 -3.76
CA GLU A 431 -5.41 30.88 -3.41
C GLU A 431 -5.47 32.42 -3.25
N ALA A 432 -6.20 33.11 -4.14
CA ALA A 432 -6.34 34.56 -4.08
C ALA A 432 -7.07 35.03 -2.81
N ALA A 433 -8.15 34.35 -2.43
CA ALA A 433 -8.88 34.64 -1.20
C ALA A 433 -8.05 34.29 0.05
N LEU A 434 -7.29 33.20 0.03
CA LEU A 434 -6.36 32.84 1.10
C LEU A 434 -5.24 33.87 1.26
N THR A 435 -4.67 34.38 0.16
CA THR A 435 -3.68 35.47 0.20
C THR A 435 -4.27 36.71 0.86
N ARG A 436 -5.53 37.07 0.59
CA ARG A 436 -6.22 38.18 1.29
C ARG A 436 -6.38 37.91 2.79
N VAL A 437 -6.77 36.69 3.17
CA VAL A 437 -6.88 36.25 4.58
C VAL A 437 -5.54 36.35 5.30
N ILE A 438 -4.41 36.20 4.60
CA ILE A 438 -3.07 36.40 5.15
C ILE A 438 -2.72 37.90 5.21
N VAL A 439 -2.85 38.63 4.10
CA VAL A 439 -2.26 39.97 3.98
C VAL A 439 -3.09 41.04 4.69
N GLU A 440 -4.42 41.02 4.57
CA GLU A 440 -5.27 42.10 5.09
C GLU A 440 -5.23 42.21 6.63
N PRO A 441 -5.38 41.12 7.40
CA PRO A 441 -5.30 41.19 8.86
C PRO A 441 -3.90 41.60 9.35
N ALA A 442 -2.83 41.16 8.67
CA ALA A 442 -1.47 41.58 8.99
C ALA A 442 -1.26 43.07 8.72
N ALA A 443 -1.75 43.58 7.59
CA ALA A 443 -1.65 44.98 7.22
C ALA A 443 -2.37 45.90 8.21
N LEU A 444 -3.55 45.49 8.73
CA LEU A 444 -4.25 46.21 9.79
C LEU A 444 -3.44 46.32 11.08
N ALA A 445 -2.61 45.32 11.37
CA ALA A 445 -1.67 45.32 12.50
C ALA A 445 -0.31 45.96 12.18
N GLY A 446 -0.13 46.50 10.96
CA GLY A 446 1.11 47.12 10.50
C GLY A 446 2.25 46.14 10.21
N VAL A 447 1.93 44.86 9.97
CA VAL A 447 2.89 43.78 9.67
C VAL A 447 2.84 43.43 8.19
N THR A 448 4.01 43.19 7.59
CA THR A 448 4.18 42.84 6.18
C THR A 448 4.81 41.46 6.01
N PHE A 449 4.60 40.86 4.84
CA PHE A 449 5.28 39.64 4.41
C PHE A 449 6.34 39.99 3.37
N THR A 450 7.40 39.18 3.28
CA THR A 450 8.35 39.26 2.15
C THR A 450 7.62 38.96 0.84
N GLU A 451 8.01 39.61 -0.24
CA GLU A 451 7.38 39.45 -1.56
C GLU A 451 7.29 37.96 -1.96
N GLY A 452 6.11 37.51 -2.37
CA GLY A 452 5.85 36.10 -2.74
C GLY A 452 5.60 35.14 -1.58
N LEU A 453 5.84 35.54 -0.32
CA LEU A 453 5.67 34.64 0.83
C LEU A 453 4.19 34.35 1.12
N ALA A 454 3.32 35.35 1.06
CA ALA A 454 1.90 35.15 1.35
C ALA A 454 1.23 34.24 0.31
N GLU A 455 1.62 34.37 -0.96
CA GLU A 455 1.21 33.51 -2.07
C GLU A 455 1.74 32.08 -1.86
N ALA A 456 3.02 31.91 -1.51
CA ALA A 456 3.58 30.59 -1.22
C ALA A 456 2.86 29.88 -0.06
N VAL A 457 2.56 30.62 1.02
CA VAL A 457 1.81 30.11 2.18
C VAL A 457 0.37 29.74 1.79
N ALA A 458 -0.31 30.57 1.00
CA ALA A 458 -1.66 30.30 0.48
C ALA A 458 -1.67 29.07 -0.45
N ALA A 459 -0.69 28.96 -1.34
CA ALA A 459 -0.52 27.82 -2.25
C ALA A 459 -0.25 26.51 -1.49
N GLU A 460 0.46 26.55 -0.37
CA GLU A 460 0.65 25.37 0.49
C GLU A 460 -0.64 24.99 1.23
N ALA A 461 -1.33 25.98 1.81
CA ALA A 461 -2.57 25.76 2.55
C ALA A 461 -3.72 25.24 1.67
N SER A 462 -3.78 25.62 0.39
CA SER A 462 -4.85 25.21 -0.53
C SER A 462 -4.76 23.75 -0.99
N LYS A 463 -3.64 23.05 -0.75
CA LYS A 463 -3.39 21.69 -1.26
C LYS A 463 -4.08 20.56 -0.50
N GLY A 464 -4.76 20.83 0.62
CA GLY A 464 -5.37 19.78 1.45
C GLY A 464 -6.67 20.17 2.17
N PRO A 465 -7.54 19.20 2.52
CA PRO A 465 -8.73 19.44 3.33
C PRO A 465 -8.34 19.95 4.72
N GLY A 466 -9.05 20.97 5.22
CA GLY A 466 -8.73 21.63 6.50
C GLY A 466 -7.56 22.62 6.45
N GLY A 467 -7.17 23.09 5.26
CA GLY A 467 -6.07 24.03 5.06
C GLY A 467 -6.22 25.37 5.79
N LEU A 468 -7.45 25.88 5.97
CA LEU A 468 -7.67 27.20 6.59
C LEU A 468 -7.33 27.21 8.11
N PRO A 469 -7.82 26.28 8.95
CA PRO A 469 -7.38 26.15 10.35
C PRO A 469 -5.87 25.94 10.50
N LEU A 470 -5.27 25.12 9.62
CA LEU A 470 -3.82 24.90 9.61
C LEU A 470 -3.05 26.16 9.22
N LEU A 471 -3.55 26.90 8.25
CA LEU A 471 -3.01 28.19 7.84
C LEU A 471 -3.08 29.19 9.00
N GLU A 472 -4.26 29.37 9.61
CA GLU A 472 -4.45 30.27 10.74
C GLU A 472 -3.54 29.89 11.91
N PHE A 473 -3.38 28.59 12.16
CA PHE A 473 -2.40 28.08 13.11
C PHE A 473 -0.99 28.49 12.71
N ALA A 474 -0.51 28.11 11.52
CA ALA A 474 0.81 28.45 11.04
C ALA A 474 1.10 29.96 11.08
N LEU A 475 0.14 30.82 10.72
CA LEU A 475 0.28 32.27 10.81
C LEU A 475 0.33 32.78 12.25
N THR A 476 -0.48 32.19 13.14
CA THR A 476 -0.37 32.43 14.59
C THR A 476 1.03 32.07 15.07
N GLU A 477 1.60 31.00 14.51
CA GLU A 477 2.92 30.50 14.86
C GLU A 477 4.08 31.32 14.28
N LEU A 478 3.88 31.92 13.11
CA LEU A 478 4.83 32.80 12.45
C LEU A 478 4.82 34.21 13.00
N TRP A 479 3.67 34.66 13.51
CA TRP A 479 3.48 36.02 14.02
C TRP A 479 4.58 36.50 14.97
N PRO A 480 5.00 35.72 15.99
CA PRO A 480 6.03 36.16 16.92
C PRO A 480 7.45 36.04 16.35
N MET A 481 7.63 35.48 15.14
CA MET A 481 8.91 35.35 14.43
C MET A 481 9.18 36.52 13.47
N GLN A 482 8.31 37.53 13.45
CA GLN A 482 8.53 38.76 12.69
C GLN A 482 9.74 39.54 13.21
N ARG A 483 10.45 40.22 12.32
CA ARG A 483 11.50 41.20 12.65
C ARG A 483 11.16 42.50 11.95
N GLU A 484 11.19 43.62 12.67
CA GLU A 484 10.84 44.95 12.14
C GLU A 484 9.48 44.94 11.42
N ARG A 485 8.49 44.28 12.04
CA ARG A 485 7.14 44.07 11.47
C ARG A 485 7.12 43.41 10.09
N ARG A 486 8.13 42.57 9.79
CA ARG A 486 8.19 41.76 8.58
C ARG A 486 8.35 40.28 8.90
N ILE A 487 7.53 39.44 8.27
CA ILE A 487 7.67 37.97 8.28
C ILE A 487 8.44 37.56 7.01
N SER A 488 9.45 36.70 7.18
CA SER A 488 10.37 36.28 6.12
C SER A 488 10.25 34.80 5.77
N PHE A 489 10.78 34.44 4.59
CA PHE A 489 10.93 33.03 4.18
C PHE A 489 11.77 32.23 5.19
N ASP A 490 12.80 32.82 5.79
CA ASP A 490 13.61 32.13 6.80
C ASP A 490 12.79 31.73 8.03
N SER A 491 11.95 32.64 8.53
CA SER A 491 11.02 32.33 9.63
C SER A 491 10.03 31.24 9.22
N TYR A 492 9.57 31.27 7.97
CA TYR A 492 8.62 30.28 7.44
C TYR A 492 9.22 28.89 7.22
N HIS A 493 10.38 28.78 6.60
CA HIS A 493 11.09 27.51 6.44
C HIS A 493 11.59 26.98 7.78
N GLY A 494 12.02 27.89 8.66
CA GLY A 494 12.26 27.59 10.07
C GLY A 494 11.02 27.07 10.78
N LEU A 495 9.80 27.31 10.26
CA LEU A 495 8.51 26.81 10.74
C LEU A 495 8.07 25.44 10.12
N GLY A 496 8.52 25.15 8.91
CA GLY A 496 8.39 23.84 8.27
C GLY A 496 7.18 23.54 7.38
N GLY A 497 6.62 24.41 6.53
CA GLY A 497 5.85 25.60 6.84
C GLY A 497 4.46 25.27 7.43
N VAL A 498 3.37 25.26 6.65
CA VAL A 498 1.99 25.16 7.18
C VAL A 498 1.78 23.88 7.98
N SER A 499 2.11 22.71 7.43
CA SER A 499 1.94 21.43 8.15
C SER A 499 2.97 21.23 9.27
N GLY A 500 4.21 21.73 9.09
CA GLY A 500 5.27 21.63 10.10
C GLY A 500 5.05 22.50 11.34
N ALA A 501 4.26 23.57 11.21
CA ALA A 501 3.86 24.44 12.32
C ALA A 501 3.18 23.64 13.44
N LEU A 502 2.10 22.97 13.07
CA LEU A 502 1.23 22.25 13.99
C LEU A 502 1.96 21.08 14.64
N ASN A 503 2.70 20.30 13.85
CA ASN A 503 3.48 19.17 14.37
C ASN A 503 4.49 19.64 15.42
N ARG A 504 5.21 20.74 15.15
CA ARG A 504 6.26 21.22 16.06
C ARG A 504 5.71 21.82 17.33
N HIS A 505 4.61 22.57 17.26
CA HIS A 505 3.92 23.05 18.45
C HIS A 505 3.41 21.89 19.32
N ALA A 506 2.69 20.95 18.70
CA ALA A 506 2.16 19.79 19.41
C ALA A 506 3.27 18.94 20.05
N GLU A 507 4.39 18.74 19.36
CA GLU A 507 5.54 18.01 19.91
C GLU A 507 6.25 18.79 21.05
N GLN A 508 6.27 20.13 21.00
CA GLN A 508 6.79 20.94 22.11
C GLN A 508 5.90 20.83 23.35
N VAL A 509 4.59 20.93 23.17
CA VAL A 509 3.60 20.72 24.25
C VAL A 509 3.72 19.31 24.81
N TYR A 510 3.84 18.30 23.94
CA TYR A 510 4.05 16.92 24.34
C TYR A 510 5.29 16.75 25.22
N ARG A 511 6.45 17.25 24.75
CA ARG A 511 7.71 17.21 25.51
C ARG A 511 7.60 17.89 26.87
N PHE A 512 6.85 18.98 26.96
CA PHE A 512 6.57 19.65 28.22
C PHE A 512 5.75 18.76 29.18
N LEU A 513 4.68 18.13 28.68
CA LEU A 513 3.84 17.25 29.49
C LEU A 513 4.60 16.01 29.97
N THR A 514 5.45 15.42 29.13
CA THR A 514 6.24 14.22 29.49
C THR A 514 7.33 14.47 30.54
N GLN A 515 7.59 15.74 30.92
CA GLN A 515 8.48 16.02 32.06
C GLN A 515 7.86 15.65 33.40
N THR A 516 6.52 15.60 33.48
CA THR A 516 5.78 15.37 34.74
C THR A 516 4.73 14.28 34.64
N LEU A 517 4.32 13.89 33.44
CA LEU A 517 3.29 12.89 33.17
C LEU A 517 3.86 11.73 32.34
N ASP A 518 3.30 10.55 32.54
CA ASP A 518 3.63 9.37 31.75
C ASP A 518 2.97 9.43 30.35
N GLU A 519 3.67 8.91 29.35
CA GLU A 519 3.22 8.89 27.95
C GLU A 519 1.90 8.14 27.79
N ALA A 520 1.73 7.01 28.49
CA ALA A 520 0.52 6.20 28.41
C ALA A 520 -0.73 6.98 28.86
N ARG A 521 -0.61 7.86 29.87
CA ARG A 521 -1.73 8.70 30.33
C ARG A 521 -2.08 9.77 29.31
N ILE A 522 -1.08 10.43 28.72
CA ILE A 522 -1.28 11.44 27.67
C ILE A 522 -1.96 10.80 26.45
N ARG A 523 -1.44 9.64 26.01
CA ARG A 523 -1.99 8.86 24.90
C ARG A 523 -3.45 8.48 25.15
N ARG A 524 -3.77 7.89 26.30
CA ARG A 524 -5.13 7.50 26.69
C ARG A 524 -6.10 8.67 26.66
N VAL A 525 -5.71 9.81 27.23
CA VAL A 525 -6.55 11.02 27.26
C VAL A 525 -6.83 11.52 25.85
N LEU A 526 -5.82 11.60 24.99
CA LEU A 526 -6.00 12.05 23.60
C LEU A 526 -6.85 11.08 22.78
N LEU A 527 -6.60 9.77 22.87
CA LEU A 527 -7.37 8.76 22.15
C LEU A 527 -8.84 8.71 22.60
N SER A 528 -9.14 8.96 23.88
CA SER A 528 -10.54 9.04 24.34
C SER A 528 -11.34 10.20 23.74
N MET A 529 -10.67 11.17 23.11
CA MET A 529 -11.29 12.29 22.38
C MET A 529 -11.28 12.08 20.85
N ILE A 530 -10.99 10.86 20.39
CA ILE A 530 -10.92 10.52 18.96
C ILE A 530 -11.77 9.27 18.70
N ARG A 531 -12.49 9.29 17.57
CA ARG A 531 -13.12 8.11 17.00
C ARG A 531 -12.60 7.89 15.58
N ALA A 532 -12.01 6.73 15.31
CA ALA A 532 -11.49 6.35 14.00
C ALA A 532 -12.30 5.19 13.41
N ARG A 533 -12.63 5.25 12.12
CA ARG A 533 -13.26 4.14 11.36
C ARG A 533 -12.26 3.38 10.47
N GLY A 534 -10.97 3.49 10.77
CA GLY A 534 -9.88 2.85 10.03
C GLY A 534 -8.51 3.46 10.29
N GLY A 535 -8.44 4.76 10.62
CA GLY A 535 -7.19 5.45 10.95
C GLY A 535 -7.32 6.97 11.00
N ALA A 536 -6.20 7.68 11.21
CA ALA A 536 -6.12 9.12 11.43
C ALA A 536 -6.71 9.95 10.28
N ALA A 537 -6.64 9.45 9.05
CA ALA A 537 -7.24 10.11 7.87
C ALA A 537 -8.78 10.10 7.86
N SER A 538 -9.39 9.17 8.59
CA SER A 538 -10.85 9.06 8.76
C SER A 538 -11.32 9.47 10.16
N ALA A 539 -10.37 9.78 11.04
CA ALA A 539 -10.64 10.06 12.43
C ALA A 539 -11.40 11.38 12.59
N VAL A 540 -12.37 11.34 13.49
CA VAL A 540 -13.15 12.49 13.93
C VAL A 540 -12.90 12.72 15.41
N ARG A 541 -12.96 13.97 15.81
CA ARG A 541 -12.88 14.33 17.24
C ARG A 541 -14.22 14.07 17.92
N VAL A 542 -14.17 13.68 19.19
CA VAL A 542 -15.34 13.47 20.06
C VAL A 542 -15.07 14.06 21.45
N ALA A 543 -16.12 14.48 22.14
CA ALA A 543 -16.00 15.01 23.49
C ALA A 543 -15.84 13.86 24.52
N ALA A 544 -14.79 13.93 25.33
CA ALA A 544 -14.59 13.09 26.50
C ALA A 544 -15.19 13.76 27.75
N ARG A 545 -15.94 13.00 28.56
CA ARG A 545 -16.52 13.49 29.82
C ARG A 545 -15.52 13.36 30.97
N ARG A 546 -15.55 14.32 31.91
CA ARG A 546 -14.73 14.33 33.14
C ARG A 546 -14.91 13.07 33.97
N GLU A 547 -16.12 12.53 34.02
CA GLU A 547 -16.45 11.29 34.73
C GLU A 547 -15.72 10.08 34.15
N HIS A 548 -15.62 10.00 32.81
CA HIS A 548 -14.89 8.94 32.11
C HIS A 548 -13.38 9.10 32.25
N LEU A 549 -12.87 10.33 32.18
CA LEU A 549 -11.44 10.61 32.34
C LEU A 549 -10.96 10.46 33.80
N GLY A 550 -11.86 10.62 34.78
CA GLY A 550 -11.55 10.46 36.20
C GLY A 550 -10.34 11.30 36.64
N ALA A 551 -9.31 10.65 37.16
CA ALA A 551 -8.07 11.30 37.60
C ALA A 551 -7.27 11.92 36.45
N ASP A 552 -7.45 11.44 35.21
CA ASP A 552 -6.74 11.93 34.03
C ASP A 552 -7.37 13.22 33.45
N TRP A 553 -8.51 13.68 33.99
CA TRP A 553 -9.12 14.96 33.64
C TRP A 553 -8.14 16.14 33.73
N TYR A 554 -7.26 16.13 34.73
CA TYR A 554 -6.25 17.17 34.89
C TYR A 554 -5.29 17.26 33.69
N VAL A 555 -5.03 16.14 33.01
CA VAL A 555 -4.18 16.10 31.80
C VAL A 555 -4.88 16.82 30.64
N ALA A 556 -6.20 16.62 30.48
CA ALA A 556 -7.00 17.38 29.53
C ALA A 556 -7.02 18.88 29.87
N GLN A 557 -7.09 19.25 31.16
CA GLN A 557 -7.01 20.65 31.59
C GLN A 557 -5.66 21.29 31.25
N LEU A 558 -4.56 20.55 31.46
CA LEU A 558 -3.23 21.02 31.06
C LEU A 558 -3.14 21.25 29.56
N MET A 559 -3.64 20.32 28.74
CA MET A 559 -3.64 20.46 27.28
C MET A 559 -4.56 21.57 26.75
N ALA A 560 -5.60 21.92 27.50
CA ALA A 560 -6.56 22.94 27.14
C ALA A 560 -6.16 24.37 27.49
N ASP A 561 -5.01 24.53 28.12
CA ASP A 561 -4.39 25.81 28.40
C ASP A 561 -4.35 26.70 27.14
N PRO A 562 -4.70 28.00 27.25
CA PRO A 562 -4.68 28.94 26.12
C PRO A 562 -3.34 29.03 25.39
N GLU A 563 -2.23 28.62 26.00
CA GLU A 563 -0.92 28.55 25.35
C GLU A 563 -0.68 27.23 24.60
N ARG A 564 -1.26 26.12 25.08
CA ARG A 564 -1.01 24.78 24.54
C ARG A 564 -2.02 24.38 23.45
N ARG A 565 -3.29 24.75 23.62
CA ARG A 565 -4.37 24.65 22.60
C ARG A 565 -4.49 23.29 21.88
N LEU A 566 -4.12 22.18 22.54
CA LEU A 566 -4.33 20.84 21.97
C LEU A 566 -5.76 20.35 22.24
N VAL A 567 -6.33 20.79 23.36
CA VAL A 567 -7.67 20.42 23.83
C VAL A 567 -8.50 21.68 24.08
N VAL A 568 -9.83 21.56 24.05
CA VAL A 568 -10.80 22.59 24.43
C VAL A 568 -11.69 22.00 25.51
N LEU A 569 -11.94 22.77 26.58
CA LEU A 569 -12.86 22.38 27.65
C LEU A 569 -14.23 23.00 27.44
N GLY A 570 -15.26 22.26 27.85
CA GLY A 570 -16.65 22.67 27.84
C GLY A 570 -17.39 22.74 26.50
N PRO A 571 -16.97 22.08 25.40
CA PRO A 571 -17.67 22.21 24.12
C PRO A 571 -19.13 21.72 24.15
N GLU A 572 -19.45 20.75 25.01
CA GLU A 572 -20.81 20.21 25.21
C GLU A 572 -21.38 20.54 26.60
N GLY A 573 -20.72 21.43 27.35
CA GLY A 573 -21.09 21.81 28.72
C GLY A 573 -20.01 21.52 29.77
N PRO A 574 -20.24 21.92 31.04
CA PRO A 574 -19.23 21.85 32.10
C PRO A 574 -18.68 20.44 32.29
N GLY A 575 -17.36 20.28 32.28
CA GLY A 575 -16.71 18.98 32.51
C GLY A 575 -16.58 18.09 31.26
N THR A 576 -16.60 18.67 30.06
CA THR A 576 -16.25 17.96 28.80
C THR A 576 -14.94 18.47 28.21
N ALA A 577 -14.19 17.62 27.52
CA ALA A 577 -12.94 17.97 26.86
C ALA A 577 -12.91 17.38 25.45
N GLU A 578 -12.34 18.09 24.49
CA GLU A 578 -12.25 17.63 23.10
C GLU A 578 -10.96 18.12 22.46
N ILE A 579 -10.44 17.41 21.46
CA ILE A 579 -9.33 17.90 20.64
C ILE A 579 -9.72 19.22 19.97
N ALA A 580 -8.82 20.21 20.05
CA ALA A 580 -9.10 21.56 19.60
C ALA A 580 -9.49 21.65 18.11
N HIS A 581 -8.93 20.78 17.27
CA HIS A 581 -9.32 20.63 15.86
C HIS A 581 -8.88 19.28 15.29
N GLU A 582 -9.61 18.73 14.32
CA GLU A 582 -9.25 17.49 13.59
C GLU A 582 -7.90 17.58 12.86
N ALA A 583 -7.42 18.80 12.61
CA ALA A 583 -6.14 19.03 11.97
C ALA A 583 -4.98 18.59 12.88
N LEU A 584 -5.18 18.58 14.21
CA LEU A 584 -4.21 18.02 15.15
C LEU A 584 -4.06 16.52 14.97
N ILE A 585 -5.16 15.81 14.72
CA ILE A 585 -5.15 14.35 14.57
C ILE A 585 -4.28 13.94 13.38
N ARG A 586 -4.37 14.70 12.27
CA ARG A 586 -3.66 14.41 11.02
C ARG A 586 -2.28 15.07 10.94
N GLY A 587 -2.17 16.28 11.47
CA GLY A 587 -0.98 17.11 11.36
C GLY A 587 0.08 16.84 12.45
N TRP A 588 -0.31 16.27 13.59
CA TRP A 588 0.65 15.83 14.61
C TRP A 588 1.00 14.36 14.39
N GLN A 589 2.20 14.11 13.89
CA GLN A 589 2.63 12.78 13.43
C GLN A 589 2.55 11.72 14.53
N ARG A 590 2.86 12.08 15.77
CA ARG A 590 2.77 11.15 16.92
C ARG A 590 1.32 10.75 17.20
N LEU A 591 0.40 11.71 17.23
CA LEU A 591 -1.01 11.42 17.47
C LEU A 591 -1.62 10.66 16.29
N ALA A 592 -1.28 11.00 15.06
CA ALA A 592 -1.69 10.24 13.88
C ALA A 592 -1.27 8.77 13.99
N GLY A 593 0.00 8.50 14.32
CA GLY A 593 0.50 7.14 14.53
C GLY A 593 -0.22 6.42 15.67
N TRP A 594 -0.49 7.09 16.79
CA TRP A 594 -1.26 6.48 17.88
C TRP A 594 -2.68 6.12 17.49
N VAL A 595 -3.33 6.93 16.64
CA VAL A 595 -4.70 6.70 16.16
C VAL A 595 -4.73 5.58 15.13
N ASP A 596 -3.74 5.49 14.25
CA ASP A 596 -3.61 4.37 13.31
C ASP A 596 -3.39 3.05 14.06
N GLU A 597 -2.46 3.03 15.02
CA GLU A 597 -2.23 1.87 15.90
C GLU A 597 -3.48 1.48 16.71
N ASP A 598 -4.27 2.46 17.16
CA ASP A 598 -5.51 2.20 17.90
C ASP A 598 -6.61 1.66 16.99
N ALA A 599 -6.74 2.17 15.76
CA ALA A 599 -7.69 1.67 14.79
C ALA A 599 -7.37 0.22 14.40
N ASP A 600 -6.09 -0.11 14.19
CA ASP A 600 -5.63 -1.48 13.94
C ASP A 600 -5.98 -2.40 15.11
N PHE A 601 -5.73 -1.97 16.35
CA PHE A 601 -6.10 -2.71 17.56
C PHE A 601 -7.60 -2.96 17.65
N GLN A 602 -8.44 -1.94 17.45
CA GLN A 602 -9.90 -2.07 17.53
C GLN A 602 -10.46 -2.99 16.43
N GLN A 603 -9.92 -2.91 15.21
CA GLN A 603 -10.33 -3.78 14.12
C GLN A 603 -9.95 -5.24 14.39
N TRP A 604 -8.74 -5.48 14.90
CA TRP A 604 -8.32 -6.80 15.33
C TRP A 604 -9.21 -7.32 16.48
N LEU A 605 -9.47 -6.49 17.49
CA LEU A 605 -10.24 -6.86 18.68
C LEU A 605 -11.66 -7.29 18.31
N ALA A 606 -12.35 -6.54 17.43
CA ALA A 606 -13.70 -6.89 16.97
C ALA A 606 -13.76 -8.29 16.34
N VAL A 607 -12.78 -8.63 15.49
CA VAL A 607 -12.69 -9.96 14.87
C VAL A 607 -12.35 -11.04 15.91
N ALA A 608 -11.48 -10.72 16.87
CA ALA A 608 -11.09 -11.65 17.93
C ALA A 608 -12.24 -11.93 18.92
N GLU A 609 -13.08 -10.94 19.22
CA GLU A 609 -14.29 -11.08 20.05
C GLU A 609 -15.36 -11.92 19.35
N GLU A 610 -15.60 -11.69 18.06
CA GLU A 610 -16.51 -12.51 17.23
C GLU A 610 -16.08 -13.99 17.25
N ARG A 611 -14.80 -14.26 16.98
CA ARG A 611 -14.20 -15.60 17.05
C ARG A 611 -14.28 -16.21 18.44
N ALA A 612 -14.08 -15.42 19.50
CA ALA A 612 -14.19 -15.88 20.88
C ALA A 612 -15.62 -16.29 21.22
N THR A 613 -16.61 -15.59 20.68
CA THR A 613 -18.04 -15.91 20.80
C THR A 613 -18.39 -17.21 20.07
N GLU A 614 -17.83 -17.41 18.87
CA GLU A 614 -18.02 -18.62 18.05
C GLU A 614 -17.24 -19.84 18.57
N GLY A 615 -16.14 -19.61 19.30
CA GLY A 615 -15.26 -20.66 19.82
C GLY A 615 -14.19 -21.14 18.83
N ASP A 616 -14.03 -20.46 17.71
CA ASP A 616 -13.13 -20.82 16.62
C ASP A 616 -11.67 -20.41 16.89
N LEU A 617 -10.73 -21.32 16.62
CA LEU A 617 -9.31 -21.06 16.81
C LEU A 617 -8.80 -19.94 15.89
N LEU A 618 -7.84 -19.17 16.40
CA LEU A 618 -7.13 -18.16 15.64
C LEU A 618 -6.06 -18.81 14.74
N SER A 619 -5.88 -18.25 13.54
CA SER A 619 -4.77 -18.64 12.66
C SER A 619 -3.41 -18.22 13.25
N ALA A 620 -2.31 -18.82 12.77
CA ALA A 620 -0.96 -18.51 13.25
C ALA A 620 -0.60 -17.01 13.18
N ALA A 621 -0.97 -16.33 12.08
CA ALA A 621 -0.75 -14.89 11.92
C ALA A 621 -1.54 -14.08 12.98
N ARG A 622 -2.79 -14.47 13.25
CA ARG A 622 -3.65 -13.82 14.23
C ARG A 622 -3.25 -14.11 15.67
N VAL A 623 -2.65 -15.26 15.95
CA VAL A 623 -2.08 -15.58 17.27
C VAL A 623 -0.84 -14.72 17.55
N ALA A 624 0.05 -14.55 16.58
CA ALA A 624 1.21 -13.66 16.73
C ALA A 624 0.79 -12.20 16.97
N GLU A 625 -0.22 -11.72 16.23
CA GLU A 625 -0.81 -10.40 16.43
C GLU A 625 -1.48 -10.27 17.81
N ALA A 626 -2.23 -11.28 18.24
CA ALA A 626 -2.85 -11.31 19.56
C ALA A 626 -1.84 -11.33 20.72
N GLN A 627 -0.71 -12.03 20.56
CA GLN A 627 0.38 -12.03 21.54
C GLN A 627 1.02 -10.65 21.66
N ARG A 628 1.29 -10.00 20.53
CA ARG A 628 1.80 -8.62 20.50
C ARG A 628 0.87 -7.69 21.28
N TRP A 629 -0.44 -7.76 21.04
CA TRP A 629 -1.40 -6.91 21.75
C TRP A 629 -1.55 -7.26 23.23
N LEU A 630 -1.43 -8.54 23.61
CA LEU A 630 -1.39 -8.96 25.02
C LEU A 630 -0.17 -8.39 25.76
N ASP A 631 0.96 -8.23 25.07
CA ASP A 631 2.16 -7.62 25.66
C ASP A 631 2.05 -6.10 25.72
N GLU A 632 1.52 -5.47 24.67
CA GLU A 632 1.43 -4.00 24.56
C GLU A 632 0.24 -3.39 25.33
N ARG A 633 -0.91 -4.10 25.39
CA ARG A 633 -2.19 -3.62 25.93
C ARG A 633 -2.98 -4.71 26.67
N PRO A 634 -2.43 -5.32 27.74
CA PRO A 634 -3.06 -6.44 28.42
C PRO A 634 -4.43 -6.10 29.04
N ASP A 635 -4.59 -4.88 29.55
CA ASP A 635 -5.81 -4.44 30.23
C ASP A 635 -6.98 -4.15 29.27
N ASP A 636 -6.68 -3.91 27.98
CA ASP A 636 -7.68 -3.57 26.96
C ASP A 636 -8.25 -4.82 26.27
N ILE A 637 -7.74 -6.02 26.58
CA ILE A 637 -8.16 -7.27 25.95
C ILE A 637 -9.11 -8.03 26.88
N PRO A 638 -10.34 -8.36 26.42
CA PRO A 638 -11.28 -9.15 27.20
C PRO A 638 -10.69 -10.50 27.64
N PRO A 639 -11.02 -10.98 28.85
CA PRO A 639 -10.51 -12.25 29.36
C PRO A 639 -10.79 -13.44 28.43
N GLU A 640 -11.92 -13.41 27.72
CA GLU A 640 -12.37 -14.43 26.78
C GLU A 640 -11.45 -14.51 25.55
N VAL A 641 -11.12 -13.36 24.96
CA VAL A 641 -10.16 -13.24 23.85
C VAL A 641 -8.76 -13.69 24.28
N GLY A 642 -8.34 -13.30 25.49
CA GLY A 642 -7.10 -13.79 26.09
C GLY A 642 -7.08 -15.31 26.28
N ALA A 643 -8.21 -15.91 26.68
CA ALA A 643 -8.35 -17.36 26.81
C ALA A 643 -8.35 -18.08 25.46
N LEU A 644 -9.01 -17.53 24.44
CA LEU A 644 -8.98 -18.04 23.07
C LEU A 644 -7.56 -18.02 22.50
N THR A 645 -6.84 -16.92 22.69
CA THR A 645 -5.46 -16.75 22.22
C THR A 645 -4.54 -17.80 22.83
N ARG A 646 -4.61 -18.00 24.16
CA ARG A 646 -3.86 -19.06 24.85
C ARG A 646 -4.17 -20.45 24.31
N ARG A 647 -5.44 -20.74 24.03
CA ARG A 647 -5.89 -22.02 23.47
C ARG A 647 -5.39 -22.24 22.04
N SER A 648 -5.47 -21.21 21.21
CA SER A 648 -4.99 -21.23 19.82
C SER A 648 -3.48 -21.38 19.75
N LEU A 649 -2.75 -20.67 20.62
CA LEU A 649 -1.30 -20.83 20.78
C LEU A 649 -0.94 -22.25 21.24
N ALA A 650 -1.67 -22.82 22.20
CA ALA A 650 -1.41 -24.19 22.65
C ALA A 650 -1.57 -25.21 21.51
N VAL A 651 -2.59 -25.03 20.65
CA VAL A 651 -2.79 -25.90 19.46
C VAL A 651 -1.66 -25.73 18.45
N LEU A 652 -1.24 -24.48 18.14
CA LEU A 652 -0.13 -24.23 17.22
C LEU A 652 1.20 -24.77 17.73
N VAL A 653 1.48 -24.59 19.02
CA VAL A 653 2.68 -25.15 19.66
C VAL A 653 2.66 -26.67 19.62
N GLU A 654 1.50 -27.30 19.83
CA GLU A 654 1.38 -28.76 19.73
C GLU A 654 1.51 -29.25 18.28
N GLN A 655 0.99 -28.51 17.29
CA GLN A 655 1.21 -28.80 15.87
C GLN A 655 2.70 -28.68 15.51
N GLU A 656 3.36 -27.59 15.90
CA GLU A 656 4.79 -27.41 15.66
C GLU A 656 5.62 -28.46 16.41
N ARG A 657 5.20 -28.86 17.61
CA ARG A 657 5.81 -29.96 18.37
C ARG A 657 5.63 -31.30 17.65
N THR A 658 4.47 -31.54 17.06
CA THR A 658 4.17 -32.75 16.28
C THR A 658 4.99 -32.78 14.99
N GLU A 659 5.09 -31.65 14.28
CA GLU A 659 5.97 -31.51 13.11
C GLU A 659 7.44 -31.66 13.48
N ARG A 660 7.87 -31.08 14.61
CA ARG A 660 9.22 -31.27 15.14
C ARG A 660 9.44 -32.71 15.60
N GLN A 661 8.45 -33.39 16.15
CA GLN A 661 8.52 -34.82 16.47
C GLN A 661 8.60 -35.66 15.21
N MET A 662 7.86 -35.31 14.15
CA MET A 662 7.91 -35.99 12.86
C MET A 662 9.26 -35.76 12.17
N LYS A 663 9.79 -34.53 12.21
CA LYS A 663 11.15 -34.19 11.77
C LYS A 663 12.23 -34.83 12.64
N ALA A 664 12.02 -34.96 13.95
CA ALA A 664 12.94 -35.65 14.85
C ALA A 664 12.87 -37.17 14.69
N LEU A 665 11.71 -37.72 14.33
CA LEU A 665 11.55 -39.12 13.90
C LEU A 665 12.23 -39.35 12.56
N GLN A 666 12.08 -38.43 11.59
CA GLN A 666 12.83 -38.47 10.33
C GLN A 666 14.33 -38.31 10.57
N ALA A 667 14.76 -37.43 11.48
CA ALA A 667 16.15 -37.24 11.85
C ALA A 667 16.72 -38.38 12.69
N SER A 668 15.91 -39.05 13.52
CA SER A 668 16.28 -40.25 14.27
C SER A 668 16.34 -41.48 13.36
N ASN A 669 15.47 -41.55 12.34
CA ASN A 669 15.62 -42.49 11.23
C ASN A 669 16.89 -42.19 10.43
N ALA A 670 17.19 -40.91 10.18
CA ALA A 670 18.43 -40.48 9.56
C ALA A 670 19.67 -40.72 10.47
N GLU A 671 19.52 -40.74 11.80
CA GLU A 671 20.59 -41.05 12.77
C GLU A 671 20.81 -42.56 12.91
N LEU A 672 19.75 -43.35 12.71
CA LEU A 672 19.84 -44.81 12.53
C LEU A 672 20.51 -45.14 11.19
N GLU A 673 20.20 -44.39 10.14
CA GLU A 673 21.00 -44.38 8.90
C GLU A 673 22.43 -43.90 9.17
N GLU A 674 22.65 -42.88 10.01
CA GLU A 674 23.98 -42.36 10.37
C GLU A 674 24.83 -43.37 11.17
N LYS A 675 24.20 -44.20 12.01
CA LYS A 675 24.88 -45.30 12.71
C LYS A 675 25.17 -46.49 11.80
N ALA A 676 24.28 -46.80 10.84
CA ALA A 676 24.59 -47.73 9.75
C ALA A 676 25.74 -47.17 8.89
N GLU A 677 25.76 -45.86 8.72
CA GLU A 677 26.80 -45.09 8.08
C GLU A 677 28.10 -45.04 8.90
N LEU A 678 28.10 -45.04 10.22
CA LEU A 678 29.34 -45.07 11.02
C LEU A 678 30.04 -46.43 10.90
N LEU A 679 29.28 -47.51 10.78
CA LEU A 679 29.78 -48.81 10.36
C LEU A 679 30.29 -48.78 8.92
N ALA A 680 29.61 -48.05 8.03
CA ALA A 680 30.13 -47.74 6.70
C ALA A 680 31.36 -46.82 6.76
N ARG A 681 31.55 -45.95 7.77
CA ARG A 681 32.68 -45.02 7.88
C ARG A 681 34.00 -45.71 8.22
N ALA A 682 33.93 -46.83 8.95
CA ALA A 682 35.08 -47.70 9.12
C ALA A 682 35.50 -48.38 7.79
N ASN A 683 34.54 -48.67 6.89
CA ASN A 683 34.86 -48.96 5.49
C ASN A 683 35.34 -47.69 4.76
N ARG A 684 34.78 -46.52 5.09
CA ARG A 684 35.16 -45.21 4.54
C ARG A 684 36.61 -44.85 4.72
N ASP A 685 37.33 -45.21 5.77
CA ASP A 685 38.76 -44.86 5.83
C ASP A 685 39.62 -45.63 4.79
N ILE A 686 39.18 -46.83 4.39
CA ILE A 686 39.78 -47.57 3.25
C ILE A 686 39.26 -46.97 1.93
N GLU A 687 37.98 -46.62 1.94
CA GLU A 687 37.31 -45.87 0.91
C GLU A 687 37.92 -44.47 0.74
N VAL A 688 38.57 -43.80 1.72
CA VAL A 688 39.11 -42.43 1.68
C VAL A 688 40.23 -42.31 0.66
N LYS A 689 41.03 -43.36 0.48
CA LYS A 689 42.04 -43.42 -0.58
C LYS A 689 41.46 -43.81 -1.93
N ASN A 690 40.42 -44.65 -1.95
CA ASN A 690 39.62 -44.80 -3.16
C ASN A 690 38.87 -43.50 -3.45
N HIS A 691 38.52 -42.70 -2.45
CA HIS A 691 37.70 -41.50 -2.43
C HIS A 691 38.46 -40.31 -2.94
N GLU A 692 39.79 -40.22 -2.92
CA GLU A 692 40.46 -39.16 -3.69
C GLU A 692 40.40 -39.44 -5.21
N ILE A 693 40.53 -40.72 -5.60
CA ILE A 693 40.38 -41.18 -7.00
C ILE A 693 38.91 -41.17 -7.41
N GLU A 694 38.03 -41.55 -6.49
CA GLU A 694 36.59 -41.60 -6.60
C GLU A 694 36.00 -40.22 -6.35
N GLU A 695 36.68 -39.20 -5.81
CA GLU A 695 36.23 -37.80 -5.70
C GLU A 695 36.54 -37.11 -7.02
N ALA A 696 37.68 -37.40 -7.65
CA ALA A 696 37.91 -36.98 -9.03
C ALA A 696 36.95 -37.70 -9.98
N ARG A 697 36.70 -39.00 -9.75
CA ARG A 697 35.72 -39.78 -10.50
C ARG A 697 34.30 -39.34 -10.18
N GLN A 698 33.89 -39.10 -8.94
CA GLN A 698 32.57 -38.63 -8.47
C GLN A 698 32.33 -37.18 -8.78
N VAL A 699 33.33 -36.29 -8.84
CA VAL A 699 33.06 -34.96 -9.40
C VAL A 699 32.81 -35.07 -10.90
N LEU A 700 33.44 -36.04 -11.58
CA LEU A 700 33.13 -36.42 -12.97
C LEU A 700 31.83 -37.24 -13.09
N GLU A 701 31.46 -38.05 -12.10
CA GLU A 701 30.31 -38.97 -12.07
C GLU A 701 29.09 -38.23 -11.56
N GLU A 702 29.16 -37.33 -10.60
CA GLU A 702 28.15 -36.33 -10.23
C GLU A 702 27.98 -35.29 -11.32
N ARG A 703 29.04 -34.88 -12.05
CA ARG A 703 28.84 -34.05 -13.25
C ARG A 703 28.26 -34.86 -14.40
N ALA A 704 28.65 -36.12 -14.57
CA ALA A 704 28.09 -37.03 -15.57
C ALA A 704 26.70 -37.52 -15.19
N GLU A 705 26.33 -37.58 -13.91
CA GLU A 705 25.02 -37.93 -13.33
C GLU A 705 24.17 -36.68 -13.28
N MET A 706 24.69 -35.49 -12.98
CA MET A 706 23.95 -34.25 -13.22
C MET A 706 23.75 -34.02 -14.71
N LEU A 707 24.72 -34.37 -15.57
CA LEU A 707 24.54 -34.37 -17.03
C LEU A 707 23.64 -35.51 -17.48
N ALA A 708 23.65 -36.69 -16.86
CA ALA A 708 22.82 -37.83 -17.25
C ALA A 708 21.41 -37.69 -16.72
N VAL A 709 21.20 -37.16 -15.51
CA VAL A 709 19.93 -36.70 -14.97
C VAL A 709 19.47 -35.49 -15.77
N SER A 710 20.33 -34.53 -16.13
CA SER A 710 19.96 -33.43 -17.03
C SER A 710 19.61 -33.92 -18.43
N MET A 711 20.30 -34.91 -19.00
CA MET A 711 20.02 -35.50 -20.30
C MET A 711 18.83 -36.46 -20.24
N GLN A 712 18.61 -37.15 -19.13
CA GLN A 712 17.48 -38.03 -18.88
C GLN A 712 16.23 -37.18 -18.67
N PHE A 713 16.27 -36.16 -17.81
CA PHE A 713 15.21 -35.15 -17.72
C PHE A 713 15.02 -34.42 -19.04
N ARG A 714 16.07 -34.03 -19.79
CA ARG A 714 15.91 -33.35 -21.09
C ARG A 714 15.32 -34.27 -22.16
N SER A 715 15.69 -35.54 -22.19
CA SER A 715 15.17 -36.53 -23.14
C SER A 715 13.77 -37.03 -22.75
N GLU A 716 13.49 -37.20 -21.46
CA GLU A 716 12.18 -37.57 -20.91
C GLU A 716 11.20 -36.40 -20.97
N PHE A 717 11.67 -35.16 -20.73
CA PHE A 717 10.93 -33.93 -20.99
C PHE A 717 10.63 -33.75 -22.47
N LEU A 718 11.61 -33.94 -23.37
CA LEU A 718 11.36 -33.84 -24.81
C LEU A 718 10.40 -34.95 -25.30
N ALA A 719 10.53 -36.18 -24.80
CA ALA A 719 9.63 -37.27 -25.13
C ALA A 719 8.18 -37.02 -24.64
N ASN A 720 8.03 -36.58 -23.38
CA ASN A 720 6.72 -36.24 -22.82
C ASN A 720 6.12 -35.00 -23.51
N MET A 721 6.91 -33.95 -23.72
CA MET A 721 6.47 -32.75 -24.45
C MET A 721 6.11 -33.05 -25.89
N SER A 722 6.78 -33.98 -26.56
CA SER A 722 6.37 -34.39 -27.89
C SER A 722 4.98 -35.02 -27.88
N HIS A 723 4.67 -35.91 -26.94
CA HIS A 723 3.33 -36.46 -26.82
C HIS A 723 2.29 -35.38 -26.49
N GLU A 724 2.62 -34.44 -25.61
CA GLU A 724 1.74 -33.33 -25.25
C GLU A 724 1.60 -32.27 -26.34
N LEU A 725 2.56 -32.14 -27.26
CA LEU A 725 2.46 -31.24 -28.41
C LEU A 725 1.81 -31.93 -29.62
N ARG A 726 2.10 -33.22 -29.85
CA ARG A 726 1.51 -34.01 -30.94
C ARG A 726 0.01 -34.15 -30.77
N THR A 727 -0.48 -34.37 -29.55
CA THR A 727 -1.90 -34.62 -29.27
C THR A 727 -2.81 -33.44 -29.66
N PRO A 728 -2.59 -32.20 -29.20
CA PRO A 728 -3.39 -31.06 -29.63
C PRO A 728 -3.14 -30.67 -31.09
N LEU A 729 -1.91 -30.83 -31.59
CA LEU A 729 -1.55 -30.48 -32.97
C LEU A 729 -2.20 -31.43 -33.99
N ASN A 730 -2.26 -32.73 -33.70
CA ASN A 730 -2.97 -33.71 -34.53
C ASN A 730 -4.47 -33.42 -34.58
N SER A 731 -5.10 -33.09 -33.46
CA SER A 731 -6.51 -32.71 -33.42
C SER A 731 -6.79 -31.46 -34.26
N MET A 732 -5.91 -30.45 -34.19
CA MET A 732 -6.01 -29.26 -35.03
C MET A 732 -5.80 -29.58 -36.52
N LEU A 733 -4.88 -30.48 -36.86
CA LEU A 733 -4.64 -30.88 -38.25
C LEU A 733 -5.81 -31.67 -38.83
N ILE A 734 -6.42 -32.57 -38.07
CA ILE A 734 -7.63 -33.28 -38.51
C ILE A 734 -8.76 -32.29 -38.81
N LEU A 735 -8.98 -31.30 -37.94
CA LEU A 735 -9.98 -30.26 -38.15
C LEU A 735 -9.66 -29.38 -39.36
N ALA A 736 -8.38 -28.97 -39.52
CA ALA A 736 -7.94 -28.22 -40.69
C ALA A 736 -8.10 -29.01 -41.98
N LYS A 737 -7.87 -30.33 -41.95
CA LYS A 737 -8.07 -31.22 -43.09
C LYS A 737 -9.56 -31.36 -43.44
N LEU A 738 -10.42 -31.55 -42.45
CA LEU A 738 -11.88 -31.60 -42.64
C LEU A 738 -12.43 -30.30 -43.25
N LEU A 739 -11.90 -29.14 -42.84
CA LEU A 739 -12.23 -27.85 -43.44
C LEU A 739 -11.68 -27.73 -44.87
N ALA A 740 -10.46 -28.18 -45.13
CA ALA A 740 -9.87 -28.17 -46.47
C ALA A 740 -10.64 -29.07 -47.45
N ASP A 741 -11.13 -30.22 -46.99
CA ASP A 741 -11.90 -31.16 -47.82
C ASP A 741 -13.30 -30.61 -48.17
N ASN A 742 -13.81 -29.62 -47.42
CA ASN A 742 -15.01 -28.83 -47.72
C ASN A 742 -16.21 -29.67 -48.19
N VAL A 743 -16.50 -30.77 -47.48
CA VAL A 743 -17.47 -31.79 -47.90
C VAL A 743 -18.89 -31.21 -48.08
N ASP A 744 -19.28 -30.24 -47.26
CA ASP A 744 -20.58 -29.56 -47.34
C ASP A 744 -20.64 -28.46 -48.42
N GLY A 745 -19.52 -28.17 -49.09
CA GLY A 745 -19.41 -27.15 -50.14
C GLY A 745 -19.69 -25.72 -49.66
N ASN A 746 -19.60 -25.45 -48.36
CA ASN A 746 -19.99 -24.20 -47.73
C ASN A 746 -18.82 -23.20 -47.57
N LEU A 747 -17.57 -23.62 -47.81
CA LEU A 747 -16.39 -22.76 -47.79
C LEU A 747 -16.04 -22.24 -49.20
N SER A 748 -15.62 -20.97 -49.26
CA SER A 748 -15.07 -20.38 -50.48
C SER A 748 -13.69 -20.96 -50.82
N SER A 749 -13.27 -20.90 -52.08
CA SER A 749 -11.96 -21.40 -52.55
C SER A 749 -10.78 -20.83 -51.75
N ARG A 750 -10.88 -19.56 -51.32
CA ARG A 750 -9.86 -18.90 -50.51
C ARG A 750 -9.83 -19.41 -49.07
N GLN A 751 -10.98 -19.81 -48.51
CA GLN A 751 -11.06 -20.42 -47.18
C GLN A 751 -10.54 -21.85 -47.18
N VAL A 752 -10.76 -22.60 -48.28
CA VAL A 752 -10.14 -23.91 -48.49
C VAL A 752 -8.62 -23.77 -48.56
N GLU A 753 -8.11 -22.82 -49.34
CA GLU A 753 -6.65 -22.56 -49.43
C GLU A 753 -6.04 -22.19 -48.06
N PHE A 754 -6.76 -21.44 -47.22
CA PHE A 754 -6.33 -21.16 -45.84
C PHE A 754 -6.27 -22.43 -44.98
N ALA A 755 -7.28 -23.30 -45.08
CA ALA A 755 -7.30 -24.57 -44.35
C ALA A 755 -6.17 -25.52 -44.83
N GLU A 756 -5.90 -25.59 -46.13
CA GLU A 756 -4.77 -26.33 -46.70
C GLU A 756 -3.42 -25.79 -46.24
N THR A 757 -3.30 -24.46 -46.14
CA THR A 757 -2.09 -23.80 -45.64
C THR A 757 -1.85 -24.12 -44.16
N ILE A 758 -2.91 -24.07 -43.34
CA ILE A 758 -2.84 -24.44 -41.91
C ILE A 758 -2.46 -25.91 -41.75
N HIS A 759 -3.07 -26.80 -42.55
CA HIS A 759 -2.75 -28.23 -42.54
C HIS A 759 -1.28 -28.49 -42.91
N ARG A 760 -0.78 -27.86 -43.98
CA ARG A 760 0.62 -28.01 -44.41
C ARG A 760 1.59 -27.50 -43.34
N ALA A 761 1.36 -26.29 -42.81
CA ALA A 761 2.21 -25.70 -41.79
C ALA A 761 2.24 -26.51 -40.49
N GLY A 762 1.10 -27.07 -40.05
CA GLY A 762 1.07 -27.92 -38.86
C GLY A 762 1.71 -29.30 -39.09
N SER A 763 1.63 -29.85 -40.32
CA SER A 763 2.30 -31.10 -40.67
C SER A 763 3.83 -30.93 -40.71
N ASP A 764 4.32 -29.82 -41.27
CA ASP A 764 5.75 -29.47 -41.26
C ASP A 764 6.28 -29.32 -39.83
N LEU A 765 5.47 -28.74 -38.92
CA LEU A 765 5.82 -28.60 -37.51
C LEU A 765 5.92 -29.96 -36.80
N LEU A 766 5.00 -30.89 -37.08
CA LEU A 766 5.07 -32.26 -36.55
C LEU A 766 6.30 -33.01 -37.03
N GLN A 767 6.66 -32.86 -38.30
CA GLN A 767 7.87 -33.45 -38.85
C GLN A 767 9.11 -32.89 -38.14
N LEU A 768 9.18 -31.57 -37.95
CA LEU A 768 10.28 -30.92 -37.24
C LEU A 768 10.41 -31.42 -35.79
N ILE A 769 9.30 -31.53 -35.06
CA ILE A 769 9.29 -32.09 -33.70
C ILE A 769 9.82 -33.53 -33.72
N SER A 770 9.42 -34.32 -34.71
CA SER A 770 9.87 -35.71 -34.85
C SER A 770 11.37 -35.80 -35.17
N GLU A 771 11.89 -34.93 -36.02
CA GLU A 771 13.33 -34.85 -36.34
C GLU A 771 14.18 -34.46 -35.12
N ILE A 772 13.70 -33.53 -34.28
CA ILE A 772 14.39 -33.14 -33.03
C ILE A 772 14.42 -34.30 -32.04
N LEU A 773 13.34 -35.08 -31.96
CA LEU A 773 13.30 -36.26 -31.10
C LEU A 773 14.22 -37.37 -31.61
N ASP A 774 14.23 -37.65 -32.91
CA ASP A 774 15.12 -38.65 -33.48
C ASP A 774 16.59 -38.31 -33.15
N LEU A 775 16.99 -37.03 -33.32
CA LEU A 775 18.32 -36.57 -32.95
C LEU A 775 18.60 -36.75 -31.44
N SER A 776 17.65 -36.35 -30.59
CA SER A 776 17.76 -36.49 -29.13
C SER A 776 17.83 -37.95 -28.67
N SER A 777 17.10 -38.86 -29.31
CA SER A 777 17.14 -40.30 -29.03
C SER A 777 18.45 -40.95 -29.49
N ILE A 778 19.04 -40.46 -30.58
CA ILE A 778 20.35 -40.92 -31.06
C ILE A 778 21.47 -40.41 -30.14
N GLU A 779 21.50 -39.13 -29.81
CA GLU A 779 22.48 -38.54 -28.87
C GLU A 779 22.40 -39.19 -27.48
N ALA A 780 21.18 -39.58 -27.05
CA ALA A 780 20.96 -40.30 -25.80
C ALA A 780 21.25 -41.81 -25.88
N GLY A 781 21.64 -42.35 -27.04
CA GLY A 781 21.96 -43.77 -27.24
C GLY A 781 20.76 -44.72 -27.11
N ARG A 782 19.52 -44.22 -27.19
CA ARG A 782 18.29 -45.01 -27.01
C ARG A 782 17.66 -45.49 -28.32
N MET A 783 18.24 -45.13 -29.46
CA MET A 783 17.75 -45.59 -30.76
C MET A 783 18.18 -47.04 -31.01
N HIS A 784 17.22 -47.96 -30.94
CA HIS A 784 17.45 -49.37 -31.25
C HIS A 784 17.61 -49.59 -32.77
N ILE A 785 18.61 -50.39 -33.12
CA ILE A 785 18.87 -50.85 -34.49
C ILE A 785 18.48 -52.32 -34.56
N SER A 786 17.66 -52.68 -35.53
CA SER A 786 17.28 -54.08 -35.78
C SER A 786 17.86 -54.51 -37.12
N PRO A 787 19.11 -54.99 -37.16
CA PRO A 787 19.74 -55.40 -38.41
C PRO A 787 19.04 -56.66 -38.96
N ALA A 788 18.71 -56.63 -40.25
CA ALA A 788 18.11 -57.74 -40.99
C ALA A 788 18.80 -57.92 -42.36
N MET A 789 18.57 -59.05 -43.02
CA MET A 789 19.11 -59.29 -44.36
C MET A 789 18.28 -58.51 -45.40
N VAL A 790 18.83 -57.40 -45.89
CA VAL A 790 18.19 -56.50 -46.87
C VAL A 790 18.64 -56.84 -48.28
N ARG A 791 17.70 -57.18 -49.16
CA ARG A 791 18.00 -57.42 -50.59
C ARG A 791 18.19 -56.10 -51.32
N LEU A 792 19.41 -55.84 -51.81
CA LEU A 792 19.76 -54.57 -52.45
C LEU A 792 18.90 -54.27 -53.68
N ALA A 793 18.48 -55.29 -54.43
CA ALA A 793 17.57 -55.12 -55.56
C ALA A 793 16.20 -54.56 -55.13
N GLN A 794 15.64 -55.06 -54.02
CA GLN A 794 14.36 -54.58 -53.50
C GLN A 794 14.47 -53.16 -52.94
N LEU A 795 15.59 -52.84 -52.29
CA LEU A 795 15.86 -51.49 -51.81
C LEU A 795 15.89 -50.49 -52.98
N VAL A 796 16.55 -50.85 -54.08
CA VAL A 796 16.57 -50.04 -55.31
C VAL A 796 15.18 -49.84 -55.88
N ASP A 797 14.37 -50.90 -55.98
CA ASP A 797 13.00 -50.81 -56.49
C ASP A 797 12.14 -49.87 -55.62
N HIS A 798 12.27 -49.94 -54.29
CA HIS A 798 11.56 -49.05 -53.37
C HIS A 798 11.99 -47.59 -53.54
N VAL A 799 13.29 -47.32 -53.61
CA VAL A 799 13.80 -45.95 -53.81
C VAL A 799 13.38 -45.40 -55.17
N ASP A 800 13.44 -46.22 -56.22
CA ASP A 800 13.05 -45.83 -57.57
C ASP A 800 11.56 -45.49 -57.65
N ALA A 801 10.70 -46.34 -57.07
CA ALA A 801 9.26 -46.11 -57.02
C ALA A 801 8.89 -44.83 -56.26
N MET A 802 9.61 -44.50 -55.17
CA MET A 802 9.36 -43.29 -54.39
C MET A 802 9.79 -42.01 -55.11
N PHE A 803 10.96 -41.99 -55.76
CA PHE A 803 11.55 -40.75 -56.25
C PHE A 803 11.43 -40.52 -57.76
N ARG A 804 11.28 -41.57 -58.59
CA ARG A 804 11.14 -41.41 -60.04
C ARG A 804 9.97 -40.49 -60.45
N PRO A 805 8.76 -40.60 -59.85
CA PRO A 805 7.66 -39.70 -60.19
C PRO A 805 7.94 -38.25 -59.79
N LEU A 806 8.51 -38.03 -58.59
CA LEU A 806 8.81 -36.70 -58.04
C LEU A 806 9.90 -35.98 -58.86
N MET A 807 10.94 -36.71 -59.27
CA MET A 807 12.00 -36.20 -60.13
C MET A 807 11.46 -35.87 -61.52
N ALA A 808 10.58 -36.71 -62.09
CA ALA A 808 9.95 -36.47 -63.39
C ALA A 808 9.02 -35.24 -63.36
N GLU A 809 8.26 -35.04 -62.28
CA GLU A 809 7.41 -33.86 -62.07
C GLU A 809 8.25 -32.57 -62.03
N LYS A 810 9.43 -32.60 -61.40
CA LYS A 810 10.38 -31.48 -61.40
C LYS A 810 11.19 -31.36 -62.70
N GLY A 811 11.09 -32.32 -63.62
CA GLY A 811 11.83 -32.34 -64.88
C GLY A 811 13.32 -32.70 -64.73
N LEU A 812 13.66 -33.57 -63.78
CA LEU A 812 15.02 -34.06 -63.54
C LEU A 812 15.25 -35.46 -64.13
N HIS A 813 16.46 -35.71 -64.61
CA HIS A 813 16.91 -37.04 -65.00
C HIS A 813 17.31 -37.86 -63.77
N PHE A 814 16.59 -38.95 -63.48
CA PHE A 814 16.87 -39.82 -62.33
C PHE A 814 17.27 -41.24 -62.75
N SER A 815 18.42 -41.69 -62.25
CA SER A 815 18.94 -43.03 -62.48
C SER A 815 19.40 -43.70 -61.17
N VAL A 816 19.07 -44.97 -61.01
CA VAL A 816 19.58 -45.81 -59.92
C VAL A 816 20.36 -46.97 -60.52
N SER A 817 21.60 -47.17 -60.09
CA SER A 817 22.50 -48.18 -60.66
C SER A 817 23.19 -49.03 -59.59
N LEU A 818 23.32 -50.34 -59.87
CA LEU A 818 24.07 -51.30 -59.05
C LEU A 818 25.39 -51.66 -59.74
N ALA A 819 26.51 -51.53 -59.05
CA ALA A 819 27.82 -51.91 -59.59
C ALA A 819 28.00 -53.45 -59.65
N PRO A 820 28.73 -53.98 -60.65
CA PRO A 820 29.02 -55.41 -60.72
C PRO A 820 29.92 -55.86 -59.56
N GLY A 821 29.60 -56.99 -58.92
CA GLY A 821 30.37 -57.58 -57.82
C GLY A 821 29.81 -57.35 -56.41
N LEU A 822 28.67 -56.66 -56.28
CA LEU A 822 27.95 -56.47 -55.02
C LEU A 822 27.37 -57.78 -54.45
N PRO A 823 27.25 -57.91 -53.12
CA PRO A 823 26.45 -58.98 -52.52
C PRO A 823 24.96 -58.78 -52.84
N ALA A 824 24.21 -59.88 -52.97
CA ALA A 824 22.76 -59.81 -53.21
C ALA A 824 21.98 -59.24 -52.00
N GLU A 825 22.53 -59.45 -50.80
CA GLU A 825 21.95 -59.06 -49.51
C GLU A 825 22.99 -58.32 -48.66
N LEU A 826 22.52 -57.31 -47.92
CA LEU A 826 23.28 -56.52 -46.95
C LEU A 826 22.63 -56.69 -45.57
N HIS A 827 23.42 -57.04 -44.56
CA HIS A 827 22.91 -57.18 -43.21
C HIS A 827 22.90 -55.81 -42.51
N THR A 828 21.74 -55.15 -42.47
CA THR A 828 21.57 -53.81 -41.93
C THR A 828 20.11 -53.52 -41.57
N ASP A 829 19.82 -52.40 -40.93
CA ASP A 829 18.45 -51.99 -40.64
C ASP A 829 17.87 -51.25 -41.87
N GLU A 830 16.91 -51.89 -42.55
CA GLU A 830 16.30 -51.38 -43.78
C GLU A 830 15.61 -50.02 -43.58
N GLN A 831 14.92 -49.83 -42.46
CA GLN A 831 14.16 -48.61 -42.20
C GLN A 831 15.09 -47.42 -41.99
N ARG A 832 16.17 -47.60 -41.23
CA ARG A 832 17.17 -46.55 -40.99
C ARG A 832 17.98 -46.24 -42.25
N LEU A 833 18.36 -47.26 -43.02
CA LEU A 833 19.01 -47.06 -44.32
C LEU A 833 18.12 -46.27 -45.28
N LEU A 834 16.84 -46.64 -45.41
CA LEU A 834 15.87 -45.91 -46.23
C LEU A 834 15.68 -44.47 -45.77
N GLN A 835 15.69 -44.21 -44.46
CA GLN A 835 15.58 -42.86 -43.89
C GLN A 835 16.76 -41.97 -44.33
N VAL A 836 17.99 -42.48 -44.24
CA VAL A 836 19.19 -41.79 -44.72
C VAL A 836 19.10 -41.51 -46.23
N LEU A 837 18.78 -42.53 -47.03
CA LEU A 837 18.69 -42.40 -48.49
C LEU A 837 17.59 -41.42 -48.92
N ARG A 838 16.41 -41.46 -48.26
CA ARG A 838 15.31 -40.51 -48.51
C ARG A 838 15.75 -39.08 -48.25
N ASN A 839 16.50 -38.84 -47.18
CA ASN A 839 16.97 -37.49 -46.87
C ASN A 839 18.01 -36.99 -47.88
N LEU A 840 18.98 -37.83 -48.26
CA LEU A 840 19.98 -37.47 -49.28
C LEU A 840 19.32 -37.21 -50.64
N LEU A 841 18.38 -38.06 -51.08
CA LEU A 841 17.68 -37.92 -52.36
C LEU A 841 16.69 -36.75 -52.39
N SER A 842 16.01 -36.47 -51.27
CA SER A 842 15.14 -35.29 -51.15
C SER A 842 15.95 -34.00 -51.23
N ASN A 843 17.15 -33.97 -50.64
CA ASN A 843 18.07 -32.83 -50.79
C ASN A 843 18.56 -32.70 -52.24
N ALA A 844 18.95 -33.79 -52.90
CA ALA A 844 19.33 -33.77 -54.30
C ALA A 844 18.18 -33.26 -55.21
N LEU A 845 16.96 -33.77 -55.00
CA LEU A 845 15.74 -33.29 -55.68
C LEU A 845 15.57 -31.79 -55.50
N LYS A 846 15.72 -31.29 -54.26
CA LYS A 846 15.48 -29.91 -53.88
C LYS A 846 16.48 -28.92 -54.48
N PHE A 847 17.77 -29.25 -54.46
CA PHE A 847 18.86 -28.33 -54.84
C PHE A 847 19.37 -28.50 -56.28
N THR A 848 18.77 -29.41 -57.05
CA THR A 848 18.99 -29.52 -58.49
C THR A 848 17.91 -28.77 -59.25
N ASP A 849 18.32 -27.94 -60.21
CA ASP A 849 17.42 -27.19 -61.10
C ASP A 849 16.86 -28.09 -62.22
N VAL A 850 15.75 -27.67 -62.82
CA VAL A 850 15.07 -28.35 -63.95
C VAL A 850 16.08 -28.66 -65.07
N ASP A 851 15.96 -29.83 -65.72
CA ASP A 851 16.90 -30.40 -66.69
C ASP A 851 18.24 -30.92 -66.10
N GLY A 852 18.44 -30.86 -64.78
CA GLY A 852 19.56 -31.48 -64.09
C GLY A 852 19.41 -33.00 -63.90
N ALA A 853 20.42 -33.63 -63.32
CA ALA A 853 20.46 -35.08 -63.10
C ALA A 853 20.76 -35.43 -61.63
N VAL A 854 20.12 -36.49 -61.15
CA VAL A 854 20.39 -37.13 -59.86
C VAL A 854 20.62 -38.61 -60.08
N GLU A 855 21.74 -39.13 -59.59
CA GLU A 855 22.10 -40.54 -59.66
C GLU A 855 22.28 -41.14 -58.25
N LEU A 856 21.61 -42.25 -57.97
CA LEU A 856 21.98 -43.13 -56.86
C LEU A 856 22.78 -44.31 -57.40
N ARG A 857 24.04 -44.41 -57.01
CA ARG A 857 24.90 -45.53 -57.35
C ARG A 857 25.25 -46.32 -56.10
N ILE A 858 24.98 -47.62 -56.13
CA ILE A 858 25.39 -48.54 -55.06
C ILE A 858 26.58 -49.35 -55.59
N GLY A 859 27.65 -49.39 -54.81
CA GLY A 859 28.90 -50.08 -55.14
C GLY A 859 29.56 -50.71 -53.93
N GLN A 860 30.74 -51.30 -54.14
CA GLN A 860 31.50 -51.95 -53.07
C GLN A 860 32.93 -51.40 -53.03
N ALA A 861 33.43 -51.12 -51.83
CA ALA A 861 34.81 -50.76 -51.57
C ALA A 861 35.36 -51.64 -50.44
N GLY A 862 36.17 -52.65 -50.79
CA GLY A 862 36.66 -53.63 -49.81
C GLY A 862 35.52 -54.47 -49.21
N GLN A 863 35.40 -54.48 -47.87
CA GLN A 863 34.32 -55.16 -47.13
C GLN A 863 33.13 -54.22 -46.81
N ARG A 864 33.02 -53.09 -47.50
CA ARG A 864 31.97 -52.08 -47.27
C ARG A 864 31.13 -51.88 -48.52
N VAL A 865 29.83 -51.71 -48.34
CA VAL A 865 28.86 -51.32 -49.37
C VAL A 865 28.72 -49.80 -49.34
N VAL A 866 28.81 -49.18 -50.51
CA VAL A 866 28.88 -47.72 -50.66
C VAL A 866 27.68 -47.23 -51.47
N PHE A 867 26.92 -46.31 -50.90
CA PHE A 867 25.77 -45.66 -51.53
C PHE A 867 26.14 -44.21 -51.85
N SER A 868 26.27 -43.88 -53.12
CA SER A 868 26.63 -42.53 -53.58
C SER A 868 25.43 -41.88 -54.27
N VAL A 869 24.93 -40.79 -53.68
CA VAL A 869 23.90 -39.92 -54.28
C VAL A 869 24.61 -38.71 -54.88
N SER A 870 24.60 -38.62 -56.21
CA SER A 870 25.23 -37.53 -56.96
C SER A 870 24.16 -36.66 -57.60
N ASP A 871 24.28 -35.35 -57.46
CA ASP A 871 23.42 -34.36 -58.10
C ASP A 871 24.23 -33.41 -58.98
N SER A 872 23.60 -32.83 -60.00
CA SER A 872 24.19 -31.78 -60.86
C SER A 872 23.77 -30.36 -60.46
N GLY A 873 23.41 -30.17 -59.19
CA GLY A 873 22.84 -28.94 -58.66
C GLY A 873 23.88 -27.85 -58.37
N ILE A 874 23.51 -26.93 -57.48
CA ILE A 874 24.29 -25.72 -57.18
C ILE A 874 25.69 -25.96 -56.59
N GLY A 875 25.93 -27.14 -56.02
CA GLY A 875 27.17 -27.46 -55.29
C GLY A 875 27.32 -26.68 -53.97
N ILE A 876 28.28 -27.09 -53.15
CA ILE A 876 28.52 -26.59 -51.79
C ILE A 876 29.96 -26.04 -51.71
N PRO A 877 30.17 -24.80 -51.22
CA PRO A 877 31.51 -24.24 -51.01
C PRO A 877 32.36 -25.06 -50.03
N ALA A 878 33.65 -25.23 -50.33
CA ALA A 878 34.57 -26.08 -49.57
C ALA A 878 34.70 -25.71 -48.07
N ASP A 879 34.60 -24.42 -47.75
CA ASP A 879 34.62 -23.89 -46.38
C ASP A 879 33.34 -24.21 -45.60
N ARG A 880 32.25 -24.60 -46.28
CA ARG A 880 30.95 -24.91 -45.66
C ARG A 880 30.60 -26.39 -45.61
N ILE A 881 31.41 -27.27 -46.20
CA ILE A 881 31.15 -28.73 -46.25
C ILE A 881 31.07 -29.35 -44.86
N GLN A 882 31.88 -28.91 -43.89
CA GLN A 882 31.78 -29.44 -42.53
C GLN A 882 30.54 -28.91 -41.81
N MET A 883 30.21 -27.63 -42.00
CA MET A 883 29.10 -26.96 -41.31
C MET A 883 27.72 -27.51 -41.69
N ILE A 884 27.52 -28.05 -42.90
CA ILE A 884 26.22 -28.59 -43.33
C ILE A 884 25.77 -29.84 -42.56
N PHE A 885 26.68 -30.50 -41.84
CA PHE A 885 26.36 -31.63 -40.97
C PHE A 885 26.14 -31.22 -39.52
N ASP A 886 26.37 -29.96 -39.17
CA ASP A 886 26.12 -29.44 -37.82
C ASP A 886 24.62 -29.09 -37.66
N ALA A 887 24.06 -29.38 -36.49
CA ALA A 887 22.64 -29.20 -36.23
C ALA A 887 22.20 -27.73 -36.43
N PHE A 888 21.06 -27.53 -37.10
CA PHE A 888 20.44 -26.22 -37.37
C PHE A 888 21.25 -25.28 -38.25
N GLN A 889 22.32 -25.75 -38.90
CA GLN A 889 23.13 -24.94 -39.80
C GLN A 889 22.64 -25.06 -41.25
N GLN A 890 22.54 -23.92 -41.95
CA GLN A 890 22.20 -23.86 -43.37
C GLN A 890 23.29 -23.11 -44.13
N ALA A 891 23.67 -23.64 -45.29
CA ALA A 891 24.79 -23.13 -46.06
C ALA A 891 24.60 -21.73 -46.66
N ASP A 892 23.41 -21.09 -46.63
CA ASP A 892 23.21 -19.66 -46.97
C ASP A 892 21.82 -19.17 -46.51
N GLY A 893 21.75 -18.05 -45.77
CA GLY A 893 20.50 -17.50 -45.20
C GLY A 893 19.54 -16.81 -46.19
N THR A 894 19.95 -16.59 -47.44
CA THR A 894 19.10 -16.02 -48.50
C THR A 894 18.24 -17.08 -49.21
N THR A 895 18.65 -18.35 -49.13
CA THR A 895 17.95 -19.53 -49.69
C THR A 895 16.77 -20.00 -48.83
N SER A 896 16.67 -19.56 -47.56
CA SER A 896 15.60 -19.96 -46.63
C SER A 896 14.20 -19.56 -47.09
N ARG A 897 14.07 -18.56 -47.97
CA ARG A 897 12.77 -18.12 -48.50
C ARG A 897 12.23 -18.94 -49.67
N ARG A 898 13.06 -19.72 -50.37
CA ARG A 898 12.62 -20.45 -51.58
C ARG A 898 12.36 -21.93 -51.36
N TYR A 899 13.07 -22.59 -50.43
CA TYR A 899 13.02 -24.05 -50.37
C TYR A 899 12.81 -24.69 -48.99
N GLY A 900 12.67 -23.95 -47.87
CA GLY A 900 12.17 -24.46 -46.57
C GLY A 900 12.81 -25.76 -46.02
N GLY A 901 13.59 -25.69 -44.95
CA GLY A 901 14.12 -26.88 -44.28
C GLY A 901 14.57 -26.59 -42.85
N THR A 902 14.62 -27.63 -42.02
CA THR A 902 14.95 -27.54 -40.58
C THR A 902 16.45 -27.43 -40.32
N GLY A 903 17.29 -27.85 -41.27
CA GLY A 903 18.74 -27.96 -41.10
C GLY A 903 19.16 -29.15 -40.22
N LEU A 904 18.25 -30.10 -39.95
CA LEU A 904 18.52 -31.26 -39.10
C LEU A 904 18.75 -32.56 -39.88
N GLY A 905 18.20 -32.68 -41.09
CA GLY A 905 18.20 -33.94 -41.84
C GLY A 905 19.60 -34.55 -42.07
N LEU A 906 20.59 -33.73 -42.47
CA LEU A 906 21.96 -34.21 -42.74
C LEU A 906 22.70 -34.59 -41.45
N THR A 907 22.48 -33.86 -40.35
CA THR A 907 23.01 -34.21 -39.03
C THR A 907 22.47 -35.56 -38.58
N ILE A 908 21.14 -35.76 -38.63
CA ILE A 908 20.50 -37.02 -38.28
C ILE A 908 21.00 -38.17 -39.18
N SER A 909 21.18 -37.89 -40.47
CA SER A 909 21.70 -38.90 -41.41
C SER A 909 23.12 -39.34 -41.05
N ARG A 910 23.98 -38.42 -40.62
CA ARG A 910 25.36 -38.71 -40.18
C ARG A 910 25.36 -39.57 -38.92
N GLU A 911 24.54 -39.22 -37.94
CA GLU A 911 24.45 -40.00 -36.69
C GLU A 911 23.83 -41.40 -36.93
N MET A 912 22.80 -41.51 -37.78
CA MET A 912 22.23 -42.80 -38.19
C MET A 912 23.24 -43.68 -38.95
N ALA A 913 24.05 -43.07 -39.83
CA ALA A 913 25.12 -43.80 -40.50
C ALA A 913 26.12 -44.37 -39.50
N GLY A 914 26.52 -43.57 -38.49
CA GLY A 914 27.39 -44.02 -37.40
C GLY A 914 26.80 -45.20 -36.62
N LEU A 915 25.50 -45.14 -36.30
CA LEU A 915 24.76 -46.24 -35.66
C LEU A 915 24.79 -47.53 -36.51
N LEU A 916 24.66 -47.42 -37.83
CA LEU A 916 24.78 -48.56 -38.75
C LEU A 916 26.23 -49.05 -38.98
N GLY A 917 27.21 -48.53 -38.22
CA GLY A 917 28.64 -48.85 -38.35
C GLY A 917 29.32 -48.17 -39.55
N GLY A 918 28.65 -47.15 -40.11
CA GLY A 918 28.99 -46.44 -41.33
C GLY A 918 29.47 -45.00 -41.15
N GLU A 919 29.76 -44.35 -42.27
CA GLU A 919 30.10 -42.92 -42.33
C GLU A 919 29.44 -42.26 -43.54
N ILE A 920 29.09 -40.97 -43.44
CA ILE A 920 28.67 -40.15 -44.58
C ILE A 920 29.74 -39.12 -44.90
N ARG A 921 30.11 -39.04 -46.17
CA ARG A 921 31.05 -38.05 -46.71
C ARG A 921 30.38 -37.23 -47.81
N CYS A 922 30.86 -36.01 -48.03
CA CYS A 922 30.39 -35.14 -49.09
C CYS A 922 31.57 -34.60 -49.88
N GLU A 923 31.50 -34.76 -51.21
CA GLU A 923 32.38 -34.12 -52.17
C GLU A 923 31.54 -33.20 -53.04
N SER A 924 31.91 -31.92 -53.16
CA SER A 924 31.10 -30.96 -53.89
C SER A 924 31.95 -29.84 -54.49
N GLU A 925 31.54 -29.35 -55.66
CA GLU A 925 32.13 -28.21 -56.34
C GLU A 925 31.01 -27.24 -56.77
N VAL A 926 31.14 -25.97 -56.40
CA VAL A 926 30.13 -24.94 -56.68
C VAL A 926 29.86 -24.85 -58.18
N GLY A 927 28.59 -24.99 -58.57
CA GLY A 927 28.11 -24.97 -59.95
C GLY A 927 28.27 -26.28 -60.73
N ARG A 928 28.78 -27.36 -60.10
CA ARG A 928 28.87 -28.69 -60.71
C ARG A 928 28.06 -29.76 -59.99
N GLY A 929 27.59 -29.47 -58.79
CA GLY A 929 26.76 -30.36 -57.98
C GLY A 929 27.51 -31.04 -56.83
N SER A 930 26.84 -31.94 -56.13
CA SER A 930 27.38 -32.60 -54.93
C SER A 930 27.25 -34.11 -55.01
N THR A 931 28.16 -34.82 -54.36
CA THR A 931 28.12 -36.27 -54.17
C THR A 931 28.19 -36.59 -52.69
N PHE A 932 27.08 -37.10 -52.15
CA PHE A 932 27.00 -37.62 -50.80
C PHE A 932 27.20 -39.13 -50.84
N THR A 933 28.19 -39.62 -50.08
CA THR A 933 28.56 -41.03 -50.06
C THR A 933 28.37 -41.59 -48.65
N LEU A 934 27.48 -42.56 -48.51
CA LEU A 934 27.30 -43.37 -47.31
C LEU A 934 28.05 -44.68 -47.48
N ASP A 935 29.01 -44.98 -46.60
CA ASP A 935 29.68 -46.28 -46.55
C ASP A 935 29.21 -47.10 -45.35
N LEU A 936 28.73 -48.32 -45.60
CA LEU A 936 28.27 -49.26 -44.60
C LEU A 936 29.12 -50.54 -44.60
N PRO A 937 29.39 -51.14 -43.43
CA PRO A 937 30.05 -52.43 -43.38
C PRO A 937 29.10 -53.52 -43.90
N ARG A 938 29.65 -54.56 -44.53
CA ARG A 938 28.84 -55.67 -45.07
C ARG A 938 28.21 -56.53 -43.97
N GLU A 939 28.86 -56.60 -42.82
CA GLU A 939 28.39 -57.22 -41.59
C GLU A 939 28.40 -56.15 -40.48
N PRO A 940 27.40 -56.11 -39.58
CA PRO A 940 27.39 -55.16 -38.47
C PRO A 940 28.64 -55.33 -37.59
N VAL A 941 29.19 -54.23 -37.07
CA VAL A 941 30.29 -54.30 -36.10
C VAL A 941 29.69 -54.71 -34.75
N ASP A 942 30.21 -55.79 -34.15
CA ASP A 942 29.75 -56.33 -32.85
C ASP A 942 29.98 -55.29 -31.74
N MET A 943 28.94 -54.52 -31.40
CA MET A 943 28.91 -53.63 -30.24
C MET A 943 28.43 -54.45 -29.03
N ALA A 944 29.39 -55.06 -28.32
CA ALA A 944 29.10 -55.81 -27.10
C ALA A 944 28.59 -54.87 -25.98
N GLY A 945 27.27 -54.79 -25.82
CA GLY A 945 26.57 -54.42 -24.59
C GLY A 945 26.05 -55.67 -23.86
N PRO A 946 25.74 -55.58 -22.55
CA PRO A 946 25.44 -56.75 -21.72
C PRO A 946 24.21 -57.52 -22.22
N GLU A 947 24.42 -58.84 -22.24
CA GLU A 947 23.52 -59.95 -22.56
C GLU A 947 22.01 -59.65 -22.39
N ALA A 948 21.29 -59.66 -23.51
CA ALA A 948 19.83 -59.58 -23.53
C ALA A 948 19.19 -60.90 -23.05
N PRO A 949 18.06 -60.85 -22.30
CA PRO A 949 17.20 -62.02 -22.07
C PRO A 949 16.49 -62.45 -23.38
N PRO A 950 15.96 -63.68 -23.45
CA PRO A 950 15.52 -64.29 -24.71
C PRO A 950 14.31 -63.58 -25.34
N GLU A 951 14.32 -63.45 -26.67
CA GLU A 951 13.23 -62.93 -27.49
C GLU A 951 11.95 -63.81 -27.41
N PRO A 952 10.75 -63.19 -27.41
CA PRO A 952 9.49 -63.84 -27.79
C PRO A 952 9.37 -64.02 -29.32
N PRO A 953 8.42 -64.84 -29.84
CA PRO A 953 8.39 -65.29 -31.25
C PRO A 953 8.06 -64.17 -32.26
N PRO A 954 8.28 -64.40 -33.58
CA PRO A 954 8.39 -63.35 -34.58
C PRO A 954 7.04 -62.66 -34.87
N GLN A 955 7.07 -61.32 -34.94
CA GLN A 955 5.95 -60.52 -35.43
C GLN A 955 5.63 -60.89 -36.88
N ALA A 956 4.37 -61.25 -37.11
CA ALA A 956 3.80 -61.40 -38.43
C ALA A 956 3.83 -60.07 -39.19
N LYS A 957 4.07 -60.19 -40.50
CA LYS A 957 4.05 -59.12 -41.50
C LYS A 957 2.82 -58.21 -41.31
N SER A 958 3.01 -56.89 -41.43
CA SER A 958 1.91 -55.94 -41.62
C SER A 958 1.14 -56.30 -42.90
N VAL A 959 0.07 -57.08 -42.75
CA VAL A 959 -0.97 -57.20 -43.76
C VAL A 959 -1.76 -55.90 -43.68
N LEU A 960 -1.86 -55.17 -44.79
CA LEU A 960 -2.87 -54.13 -45.00
C LEU A 960 -4.23 -54.71 -44.60
N LEU A 961 -4.72 -54.37 -43.40
CA LEU A 961 -6.04 -54.78 -42.96
C LEU A 961 -7.08 -54.00 -43.79
N PRO A 962 -8.08 -54.67 -44.39
CA PRO A 962 -9.14 -53.98 -45.10
C PRO A 962 -9.93 -53.11 -44.13
N SER A 963 -10.12 -51.84 -44.50
CA SER A 963 -10.96 -50.88 -43.77
C SER A 963 -12.37 -51.43 -43.62
N PHE A 964 -12.96 -51.30 -42.42
CA PHE A 964 -14.34 -51.69 -42.15
C PHE A 964 -15.29 -50.85 -43.03
N THR A 965 -15.98 -51.48 -43.97
CA THR A 965 -16.96 -50.82 -44.87
C THR A 965 -18.42 -50.99 -44.41
N GLY A 966 -18.64 -51.42 -43.17
CA GLY A 966 -19.97 -51.60 -42.59
C GLY A 966 -20.51 -50.32 -41.94
N SER A 967 -21.83 -50.22 -41.76
CA SER A 967 -22.48 -49.15 -41.00
C SER A 967 -23.01 -49.74 -39.68
N PHE A 968 -22.78 -49.05 -38.56
CA PHE A 968 -23.36 -49.44 -37.27
C PHE A 968 -24.85 -49.05 -37.20
N HIS A 969 -25.62 -49.72 -36.33
CA HIS A 969 -27.08 -49.63 -36.28
C HIS A 969 -27.58 -49.29 -34.86
N GLY A 970 -27.09 -48.17 -34.32
CA GLY A 970 -27.59 -47.57 -33.09
C GLY A 970 -27.18 -48.28 -31.81
N GLU A 971 -26.16 -49.14 -31.84
CA GLU A 971 -25.63 -49.80 -30.64
C GLU A 971 -25.08 -48.79 -29.64
N TYR A 972 -25.39 -49.00 -28.35
CA TYR A 972 -24.94 -48.11 -27.28
C TYR A 972 -23.49 -48.43 -26.87
N VAL A 973 -22.62 -47.44 -26.98
CA VAL A 973 -21.22 -47.49 -26.56
C VAL A 973 -21.02 -46.55 -25.37
N LEU A 974 -20.44 -47.07 -24.29
CA LEU A 974 -20.06 -46.27 -23.12
C LEU A 974 -18.61 -45.81 -23.28
N VAL A 975 -18.37 -44.50 -23.29
CA VAL A 975 -17.03 -43.89 -23.31
C VAL A 975 -16.67 -43.41 -21.92
N VAL A 976 -15.59 -43.94 -21.36
CA VAL A 976 -15.12 -43.64 -20.01
C VAL A 976 -13.73 -42.98 -20.09
N ASP A 977 -13.67 -41.68 -19.83
CA ASP A 977 -12.46 -40.86 -19.92
C ASP A 977 -12.64 -39.62 -19.03
N ASP A 978 -11.66 -39.29 -18.18
CA ASP A 978 -11.73 -38.12 -17.29
C ASP A 978 -11.45 -36.80 -18.03
N ASP A 979 -10.98 -36.86 -19.28
CA ASP A 979 -10.82 -35.69 -20.15
C ASP A 979 -12.02 -35.53 -21.09
N VAL A 980 -12.87 -34.54 -20.76
CA VAL A 980 -14.05 -34.13 -21.55
C VAL A 980 -13.76 -33.87 -23.03
N ARG A 981 -12.51 -33.52 -23.41
CA ARG A 981 -12.12 -33.30 -24.81
C ARG A 981 -11.99 -34.60 -25.58
N ASN A 982 -11.46 -35.65 -24.94
CA ASN A 982 -11.38 -36.99 -25.53
C ASN A 982 -12.78 -37.59 -25.68
N VAL A 983 -13.62 -37.42 -24.65
CA VAL A 983 -15.04 -37.79 -24.69
C VAL A 983 -15.70 -37.13 -25.91
N PHE A 984 -15.58 -35.81 -26.08
CA PHE A 984 -16.19 -35.09 -27.20
C PHE A 984 -15.68 -35.57 -28.58
N ALA A 985 -14.37 -35.79 -28.72
CA ALA A 985 -13.75 -36.24 -29.96
C ALA A 985 -14.19 -37.66 -30.35
N LEU A 986 -14.17 -38.60 -29.40
CA LEU A 986 -14.59 -39.98 -29.62
C LEU A 986 -16.09 -40.05 -29.91
N THR A 987 -16.92 -39.36 -29.14
CA THR A 987 -18.37 -39.28 -29.38
C THR A 987 -18.68 -38.81 -30.80
N SER A 988 -18.02 -37.75 -31.28
CA SER A 988 -18.20 -37.22 -32.63
C SER A 988 -17.87 -38.25 -33.73
N VAL A 989 -16.82 -39.05 -33.55
CA VAL A 989 -16.42 -40.10 -34.49
C VAL A 989 -17.43 -41.27 -34.46
N LEU A 990 -17.85 -41.71 -33.28
CA LEU A 990 -18.74 -42.85 -33.11
C LEU A 990 -20.16 -42.55 -33.61
N GLU A 991 -20.73 -41.39 -33.25
CA GLU A 991 -22.07 -40.98 -33.67
C GLU A 991 -22.16 -40.77 -35.19
N LYS A 992 -21.12 -40.20 -35.81
CA LYS A 992 -21.03 -40.05 -37.28
C LYS A 992 -21.10 -41.39 -38.02
N ASN A 993 -20.71 -42.48 -37.37
CA ASN A 993 -20.72 -43.83 -37.92
C ASN A 993 -21.94 -44.67 -37.48
N GLY A 994 -22.91 -44.06 -36.78
CA GLY A 994 -24.20 -44.67 -36.47
C GLY A 994 -24.30 -45.37 -35.11
N LEU A 995 -23.37 -45.11 -34.18
CA LEU A 995 -23.41 -45.62 -32.80
C LEU A 995 -24.06 -44.58 -31.86
N CYS A 996 -24.72 -45.05 -30.80
CA CYS A 996 -25.26 -44.19 -29.73
C CYS A 996 -24.26 -44.14 -28.59
N VAL A 997 -23.90 -42.96 -28.08
CA VAL A 997 -22.85 -42.84 -27.06
C VAL A 997 -23.42 -42.41 -25.71
N LEU A 998 -23.06 -43.15 -24.66
CA LEU A 998 -23.15 -42.71 -23.26
C LEU A 998 -21.73 -42.40 -22.77
N TYR A 999 -21.58 -41.46 -21.84
CA TYR A 999 -20.25 -41.12 -21.32
C TYR A 999 -20.21 -41.16 -19.80
N ALA A 1000 -19.02 -41.40 -19.27
CA ALA A 1000 -18.69 -41.34 -17.85
C ALA A 1000 -17.33 -40.66 -17.67
N GLU A 1001 -17.18 -39.82 -16.66
CA GLU A 1001 -15.94 -39.10 -16.33
C GLU A 1001 -15.06 -39.87 -15.35
N SER A 1002 -15.52 -41.02 -14.85
CA SER A 1002 -14.75 -41.88 -13.95
C SER A 1002 -15.14 -43.36 -14.03
N GLY A 1003 -14.23 -44.23 -13.60
CA GLY A 1003 -14.50 -45.67 -13.50
C GLY A 1003 -15.67 -46.01 -12.55
N GLN A 1004 -15.90 -45.18 -11.52
CA GLN A 1004 -17.03 -45.35 -10.60
C GLN A 1004 -18.37 -45.02 -11.27
N GLU A 1005 -18.45 -43.91 -11.98
CA GLU A 1005 -19.64 -43.49 -12.74
C GLU A 1005 -19.95 -44.49 -13.87
N ALA A 1006 -18.92 -45.05 -14.50
CA ALA A 1006 -19.09 -46.10 -15.51
C ALA A 1006 -19.77 -47.35 -14.94
N ILE A 1007 -19.42 -47.76 -13.72
CA ILE A 1007 -20.07 -48.89 -13.04
C ILE A 1007 -21.54 -48.56 -12.74
N GLU A 1008 -21.83 -47.36 -12.23
CA GLU A 1008 -23.20 -46.90 -11.93
C GLU A 1008 -24.08 -46.86 -13.18
N LEU A 1009 -23.55 -46.37 -14.31
CA LEU A 1009 -24.27 -46.40 -15.60
C LEU A 1009 -24.50 -47.83 -16.09
N LEU A 1010 -23.54 -48.73 -15.92
CA LEU A 1010 -23.68 -50.14 -16.28
C LEU A 1010 -24.68 -50.89 -15.38
N GLU A 1011 -24.94 -50.44 -14.15
CA GLU A 1011 -26.03 -50.96 -13.32
C GLU A 1011 -27.41 -50.50 -13.83
N GLY A 1012 -27.49 -49.29 -14.38
CA GLY A 1012 -28.74 -48.70 -14.89
C GLY A 1012 -29.10 -49.04 -16.35
N HIS A 1013 -28.12 -49.37 -17.20
CA HIS A 1013 -28.30 -49.46 -18.67
C HIS A 1013 -27.89 -50.82 -19.25
N THR A 1014 -28.79 -51.80 -19.25
CA THR A 1014 -28.53 -53.17 -19.76
C THR A 1014 -28.30 -53.28 -21.26
N ASP A 1015 -28.55 -52.20 -22.01
CA ASP A 1015 -28.45 -52.08 -23.47
C ASP A 1015 -27.08 -51.61 -23.98
N ILE A 1016 -26.15 -51.25 -23.09
CA ILE A 1016 -24.76 -50.94 -23.46
C ILE A 1016 -24.08 -52.18 -24.04
N ALA A 1017 -23.64 -52.06 -25.31
CA ALA A 1017 -23.06 -53.14 -26.10
C ALA A 1017 -21.52 -53.18 -26.05
N LEU A 1018 -20.86 -52.06 -25.74
CA LEU A 1018 -19.39 -51.97 -25.66
C LEU A 1018 -18.94 -50.82 -24.76
N VAL A 1019 -17.78 -50.96 -24.10
CA VAL A 1019 -17.16 -49.92 -23.28
C VAL A 1019 -15.79 -49.54 -23.87
N LEU A 1020 -15.56 -48.26 -24.10
CA LEU A 1020 -14.23 -47.68 -24.31
C LEU A 1020 -13.74 -47.14 -22.97
N MET A 1021 -12.63 -47.67 -22.45
CA MET A 1021 -12.16 -47.41 -21.09
C MET A 1021 -10.77 -46.78 -21.11
N ASP A 1022 -10.62 -45.54 -20.63
CA ASP A 1022 -9.29 -45.00 -20.35
C ASP A 1022 -8.64 -45.75 -19.20
N VAL A 1023 -7.38 -46.12 -19.37
CA VAL A 1023 -6.60 -46.83 -18.34
C VAL A 1023 -6.20 -45.88 -17.20
N MET A 1024 -5.90 -44.63 -17.51
CA MET A 1024 -5.29 -43.69 -16.55
C MET A 1024 -6.30 -42.67 -16.02
N MET A 1025 -7.17 -43.08 -15.11
CA MET A 1025 -8.16 -42.21 -14.46
C MET A 1025 -7.92 -42.05 -12.95
N PRO A 1026 -8.23 -40.88 -12.34
CA PRO A 1026 -8.10 -40.64 -10.91
C PRO A 1026 -9.14 -41.43 -10.09
N HIS A 1027 -8.79 -41.70 -8.82
CA HIS A 1027 -9.58 -42.46 -7.83
C HIS A 1027 -9.78 -43.96 -8.13
N MET A 1028 -10.21 -44.31 -9.33
CA MET A 1028 -10.32 -45.69 -9.81
C MET A 1028 -9.76 -45.79 -11.22
N ASP A 1029 -8.67 -46.54 -11.38
CA ASP A 1029 -8.04 -46.72 -12.69
C ASP A 1029 -8.88 -47.63 -13.60
N GLY A 1030 -8.66 -47.54 -14.92
CA GLY A 1030 -9.46 -48.27 -15.91
C GLY A 1030 -9.30 -49.78 -15.85
N ASN A 1031 -8.16 -50.29 -15.36
CA ASN A 1031 -7.94 -51.72 -15.17
C ASN A 1031 -8.73 -52.23 -13.97
N GLU A 1032 -8.76 -51.47 -12.88
CA GLU A 1032 -9.59 -51.75 -11.71
C GLU A 1032 -11.08 -51.69 -12.07
N ALA A 1033 -11.51 -50.67 -12.82
CA ALA A 1033 -12.87 -50.56 -13.33
C ALA A 1033 -13.24 -51.76 -14.22
N THR A 1034 -12.37 -52.15 -15.15
CA THR A 1034 -12.57 -53.32 -16.01
C THR A 1034 -12.71 -54.61 -15.19
N ALA A 1035 -11.84 -54.82 -14.20
CA ALA A 1035 -11.89 -55.98 -13.33
C ALA A 1035 -13.18 -56.02 -12.47
N ARG A 1036 -13.72 -54.86 -12.08
CA ARG A 1036 -15.00 -54.74 -11.38
C ARG A 1036 -16.18 -55.03 -12.32
N ILE A 1037 -16.18 -54.47 -13.54
CA ILE A 1037 -17.22 -54.73 -14.56
C ILE A 1037 -17.31 -56.22 -14.87
N ARG A 1038 -16.18 -56.93 -14.94
CA ARG A 1038 -16.14 -58.39 -15.16
C ARG A 1038 -16.80 -59.21 -14.04
N ARG A 1039 -16.89 -58.68 -12.82
CA ARG A 1039 -17.54 -59.32 -11.67
C ARG A 1039 -19.03 -58.97 -11.55
N MET A 1040 -19.54 -58.05 -12.38
CA MET A 1040 -20.96 -57.68 -12.36
C MET A 1040 -21.81 -58.79 -13.02
N PRO A 1041 -22.89 -59.25 -12.36
CA PRO A 1041 -23.76 -60.28 -12.91
C PRO A 1041 -24.33 -59.87 -14.28
N GLY A 1042 -24.13 -60.70 -15.31
CA GLY A 1042 -24.63 -60.45 -16.66
C GLY A 1042 -23.76 -59.51 -17.52
N ARG A 1043 -22.59 -59.07 -17.02
CA ARG A 1043 -21.61 -58.24 -17.77
C ARG A 1043 -20.28 -58.94 -17.99
N GLU A 1044 -20.18 -60.23 -17.67
CA GLU A 1044 -18.94 -61.00 -17.74
C GLU A 1044 -18.35 -61.00 -19.17
N ALA A 1045 -19.24 -60.95 -20.18
CA ALA A 1045 -18.87 -60.95 -21.60
C ALA A 1045 -18.95 -59.57 -22.29
N LEU A 1046 -19.27 -58.48 -21.57
CA LEU A 1046 -19.39 -57.15 -22.18
C LEU A 1046 -18.04 -56.70 -22.77
N PRO A 1047 -17.92 -56.42 -24.08
CA PRO A 1047 -16.66 -55.99 -24.66
C PRO A 1047 -16.13 -54.70 -24.02
N VAL A 1048 -14.88 -54.72 -23.56
CA VAL A 1048 -14.18 -53.54 -23.04
C VAL A 1048 -12.92 -53.31 -23.87
N ILE A 1049 -12.79 -52.16 -24.51
CA ILE A 1049 -11.59 -51.75 -25.24
C ILE A 1049 -10.84 -50.75 -24.37
N ALA A 1050 -9.64 -51.14 -23.92
CA ALA A 1050 -8.79 -50.27 -23.13
C ALA A 1050 -8.08 -49.23 -24.02
N LEU A 1051 -8.15 -47.96 -23.65
CA LEU A 1051 -7.47 -46.85 -24.29
C LEU A 1051 -6.30 -46.42 -23.40
N THR A 1052 -5.06 -46.60 -23.86
CA THR A 1052 -3.87 -46.26 -23.06
C THR A 1052 -3.02 -45.18 -23.72
N ALA A 1053 -2.46 -44.27 -22.93
CA ALA A 1053 -1.51 -43.26 -23.40
C ALA A 1053 -0.07 -43.79 -23.60
N LYS A 1054 0.26 -44.97 -23.05
CA LYS A 1054 1.60 -45.57 -23.11
C LYS A 1054 1.59 -46.91 -23.83
N ALA A 1055 2.53 -47.07 -24.76
CA ALA A 1055 2.84 -48.34 -25.43
C ALA A 1055 4.12 -48.95 -24.81
N MET A 1056 4.19 -49.04 -23.48
CA MET A 1056 5.32 -49.68 -22.80
C MET A 1056 5.15 -51.21 -22.80
N PRO A 1057 6.25 -51.99 -22.84
CA PRO A 1057 6.19 -53.44 -22.62
C PRO A 1057 5.50 -53.74 -21.27
N GLY A 1058 4.49 -54.59 -21.23
CA GLY A 1058 3.71 -54.86 -20.00
C GLY A 1058 2.30 -54.25 -19.95
N ASP A 1059 2.07 -53.09 -20.58
CA ASP A 1059 0.78 -52.37 -20.44
C ASP A 1059 -0.36 -53.11 -21.14
N ARG A 1060 -0.07 -53.72 -22.29
CA ARG A 1060 -1.01 -54.60 -23.00
C ARG A 1060 -1.37 -55.81 -22.14
N GLU A 1061 -0.37 -56.49 -21.57
CA GLU A 1061 -0.61 -57.67 -20.71
C GLU A 1061 -1.51 -57.30 -19.52
N ARG A 1062 -1.23 -56.18 -18.87
CA ARG A 1062 -2.04 -55.68 -17.74
C ARG A 1062 -3.49 -55.40 -18.10
N CYS A 1063 -3.75 -54.77 -19.25
CA CYS A 1063 -5.12 -54.48 -19.69
C CYS A 1063 -5.89 -55.78 -19.99
N ILE A 1064 -5.24 -56.74 -20.65
CA ILE A 1064 -5.84 -58.03 -20.97
C ILE A 1064 -6.06 -58.88 -19.71
N GLU A 1065 -5.10 -58.90 -18.77
CA GLU A 1065 -5.23 -59.57 -17.47
C GLU A 1065 -6.38 -58.99 -16.62
N ALA A 1066 -6.60 -57.67 -16.70
CA ALA A 1066 -7.74 -57.00 -16.06
C ALA A 1066 -9.09 -57.38 -16.70
N GLY A 1067 -9.07 -57.99 -17.89
CA GLY A 1067 -10.24 -58.49 -18.60
C GLY A 1067 -10.66 -57.65 -19.81
N ALA A 1068 -9.81 -56.76 -20.32
CA ALA A 1068 -10.09 -56.02 -21.56
C ALA A 1068 -10.17 -56.98 -22.76
N SER A 1069 -11.13 -56.74 -23.65
CA SER A 1069 -11.36 -57.50 -24.87
C SER A 1069 -10.42 -57.08 -26.00
N ALA A 1070 -9.98 -55.82 -26.00
CA ALA A 1070 -8.99 -55.27 -26.91
C ALA A 1070 -8.29 -54.07 -26.26
N TYR A 1071 -7.22 -53.60 -26.88
CA TYR A 1071 -6.50 -52.40 -26.44
C TYR A 1071 -6.15 -51.53 -27.65
N LEU A 1072 -6.16 -50.21 -27.47
CA LEU A 1072 -5.73 -49.22 -28.45
C LEU A 1072 -4.89 -48.14 -27.76
N THR A 1073 -3.89 -47.63 -28.47
CA THR A 1073 -3.03 -46.55 -27.98
C THR A 1073 -3.60 -45.20 -28.36
N LYS A 1074 -3.58 -44.24 -27.43
CA LYS A 1074 -3.89 -42.83 -27.69
C LYS A 1074 -2.67 -42.13 -28.33
N PRO A 1075 -2.84 -41.21 -29.30
CA PRO A 1075 -4.11 -40.78 -29.88
C PRO A 1075 -4.75 -41.87 -30.74
N VAL A 1076 -6.06 -42.05 -30.57
CA VAL A 1076 -6.80 -43.15 -31.20
C VAL A 1076 -7.02 -42.84 -32.67
N ASP A 1077 -6.51 -43.68 -33.56
CA ASP A 1077 -6.81 -43.63 -34.99
C ASP A 1077 -8.29 -44.03 -35.22
N PRO A 1078 -9.13 -43.14 -35.80
CA PRO A 1078 -10.54 -43.41 -36.05
C PRO A 1078 -10.79 -44.70 -36.84
N ASP A 1079 -9.95 -45.00 -37.84
CA ASP A 1079 -10.15 -46.18 -38.69
C ASP A 1079 -9.82 -47.47 -37.92
N ALA A 1080 -8.77 -47.43 -37.09
CA ALA A 1080 -8.41 -48.53 -36.20
C ALA A 1080 -9.46 -48.76 -35.10
N LEU A 1081 -10.03 -47.68 -34.56
CA LEU A 1081 -11.10 -47.73 -33.56
C LEU A 1081 -12.37 -48.36 -34.11
N LEU A 1082 -12.88 -47.87 -35.23
CA LEU A 1082 -14.10 -48.39 -35.85
C LEU A 1082 -13.93 -49.85 -36.27
N THR A 1083 -12.76 -50.22 -36.79
CA THR A 1083 -12.44 -51.62 -37.13
C THR A 1083 -12.44 -52.51 -35.89
N THR A 1084 -11.89 -52.04 -34.76
CA THR A 1084 -11.84 -52.81 -33.51
C THR A 1084 -13.23 -52.96 -32.88
N ILE A 1085 -14.02 -51.88 -32.87
CA ILE A 1085 -15.42 -51.89 -32.44
C ILE A 1085 -16.23 -52.88 -33.29
N GLY A 1086 -16.07 -52.81 -34.62
CA GLY A 1086 -16.70 -53.75 -35.56
C GLY A 1086 -16.37 -55.21 -35.21
N LYS A 1087 -15.11 -55.54 -34.95
CA LYS A 1087 -14.69 -56.89 -34.54
C LYS A 1087 -15.31 -57.33 -33.20
N CYS A 1088 -15.41 -56.43 -32.23
CA CYS A 1088 -15.97 -56.71 -30.91
C CYS A 1088 -17.49 -56.92 -30.95
N LEU A 1089 -18.21 -56.14 -31.77
CA LEU A 1089 -19.68 -56.22 -31.88
C LEU A 1089 -20.15 -57.35 -32.82
N SER A 1090 -19.31 -57.80 -33.77
CA SER A 1090 -19.67 -58.85 -34.74
C SER A 1090 -19.65 -60.28 -34.19
N ARG A 1091 -19.23 -60.50 -32.93
CA ARG A 1091 -19.05 -61.84 -32.36
C ARG A 1091 -20.28 -62.31 -31.56
N GLU A 1092 -21.04 -63.25 -32.11
CA GLU A 1092 -21.79 -64.23 -31.30
C GLU A 1092 -20.78 -65.00 -30.41
N ALA A 1093 -20.94 -64.89 -29.08
CA ALA A 1093 -20.42 -65.75 -28.02
C ALA A 1093 -19.06 -66.47 -28.26
N VAL A 1094 -17.96 -65.85 -27.79
CA VAL A 1094 -16.70 -66.57 -27.50
C VAL A 1094 -16.28 -66.23 -26.07
N GLY A 1095 -16.21 -67.25 -25.20
CA GLY A 1095 -15.85 -67.13 -23.79
C GLY A 1095 -14.39 -66.71 -23.55
N PRO A 1096 -14.04 -66.32 -22.31
CA PRO A 1096 -12.73 -65.78 -21.99
C PRO A 1096 -11.69 -66.92 -22.03
N GLY A 1097 -10.81 -66.90 -23.04
CA GLY A 1097 -9.76 -67.93 -23.12
C GLY A 1097 -8.92 -67.95 -24.39
N ASP A 1098 -9.38 -67.43 -25.53
CA ASP A 1098 -8.60 -67.54 -26.77
C ASP A 1098 -8.10 -66.18 -27.27
N ALA A 1099 -6.81 -65.96 -27.05
CA ALA A 1099 -6.01 -64.99 -27.78
C ALA A 1099 -6.18 -65.22 -29.30
N PHE A 1100 -6.48 -64.15 -30.04
CA PHE A 1100 -6.35 -64.20 -31.50
C PHE A 1100 -4.89 -64.45 -31.89
N PRO A 1101 -4.61 -65.30 -32.89
CA PRO A 1101 -3.25 -65.63 -33.31
C PRO A 1101 -2.59 -64.47 -34.06
N ASP A 1102 -1.25 -64.45 -33.96
CA ASP A 1102 -0.26 -63.42 -34.35
C ASP A 1102 -0.46 -62.69 -35.69
#